data_AF-A0A359CU55-F1
#
_entry.id   AF-A0A359CU55-F1
#
_cell.length_a   1.000
_cell.length_b   1.000
_cell.length_c   1.000
_cell.angle_alpha   90.00
_cell.angle_beta   90.00
_cell.angle_gamma   90.00
#
_symmetry.space_group_name_H-M   'P 1'
#
loop_
_entity.id
_entity.type
_entity.pdbx_description
1 polymer ?
#
loop_
_entity_poly.entity_id
_entity_poly.type
_entity_poly.pdbx_seq_one_letter_code
_entity_poly.pdbx_strand_id
1 'polypeptide(L)'
;MKIKKKLFITIFILVFANLLIAQSPAFFKYQAVVRNSSGLTLQIQNVNLKISLLQGSAIGISVFSEEHAVTTNEFGLVNIEIGSGLNQIGTVVGIDWASGPYFIKIELDATGGNSFVEMGTTQLLSVPYALYAASGTMGPQGPQGEQGIAGQDGSQGPQGEQGSAGQDGQQGVQGEQGIAGQNGISILWLGSFAASPANPVLNNAYYNSTDKKSYVFDGSTWQILAQDGATGAQGIQGTQGLPGTNATIHSGTGISISNDTIYNTNLGSAINLTGSGATSVSGTYPNITISSTDNNTVYSAGSGLSLSGTTFNSVWSNNVNNIYNNNGGNVGIGTSTPLSSLHIQGSLRINDDTEGSGKVLTSDLSGNASWQTPAIGSSLGTANYIPKFLSASELDNSLLYQNGEKIGIGTTSPTGRLQIQADPTAHDTIPLFEIKDKYNKTVMVVYQDSVHFFIKDPGGSKAENKGAFAVSGKNSTKNFTSNFFHLNTSNLFSGRDAGQKLSSPVNYTGYSNNFLGFEAGFNDTSGYKNTFLGYRSGYSNTSGFSNIFIGDSAGFLNTSGYKNVFIGNQSGKSNSSGNYNVFLGYNTGFSNLASYNVFLGYESGRNNSSGFSNSFIGYLAGRNNSSGNRNVFMGDSAGYSNITGSYNVFLGKNAGLSTNSNYNVFIGFECGKSNGSYVNNNVFIGYKAGSSNTTAPNSVMIGSEAGMSNTTGAQNIFIGAYAGNDNTTGQNNVFIGRSAGVSSNAGHNTLVGNLSGLANTSGNYNTAFGYNALYSNTTGNSNTAIGNAAFSSGTNFSNSTALGSGVAITASNMVRIGNTSVTSIGGQVGWTTVSDARFKKNITENVHGLDFITKLRPVTYYHDMNAIAKLLQIPDSLRDLDAEALAAEILRTGFIAQEIDEISKQLGYDFSGLDKPKNNNDFYGLRYAEFTVPLVKAVQELNEKEILQQNKFSELQKIIVNLQSENKRLREDNSTLKINNENLKSDIEQIKAFLKINKN
;
A
#
# COMPACT_ATOMS: atom_id res chain seq x y z
N MET A 1 32.08 -35.72 -10.02
CA MET A 1 32.00 -35.00 -11.33
C MET A 1 30.91 -33.92 -11.39
N LYS A 2 29.62 -34.21 -11.12
CA LYS A 2 28.48 -33.29 -11.35
C LYS A 2 28.61 -31.85 -10.78
N ILE A 3 29.28 -31.66 -9.64
CA ILE A 3 29.44 -30.33 -9.00
C ILE A 3 30.23 -29.34 -9.87
N LYS A 4 31.34 -29.77 -10.51
CA LYS A 4 32.17 -28.87 -11.33
C LYS A 4 31.40 -28.28 -12.52
N LYS A 5 30.46 -29.03 -13.13
CA LYS A 5 29.61 -28.50 -14.21
C LYS A 5 28.68 -27.37 -13.73
N LYS A 6 28.10 -27.47 -12.52
CA LYS A 6 27.25 -26.39 -11.99
C LYS A 6 28.04 -25.10 -11.75
N LEU A 7 29.20 -25.19 -11.10
CA LEU A 7 30.04 -24.03 -10.82
C LEU A 7 30.48 -23.32 -12.10
N PHE A 8 30.88 -24.09 -13.13
CA PHE A 8 31.30 -23.54 -14.42
C PHE A 8 30.14 -22.82 -15.15
N ILE A 9 28.92 -23.37 -15.11
CA ILE A 9 27.72 -22.73 -15.67
C ILE A 9 27.36 -21.45 -14.91
N THR A 10 27.42 -21.45 -13.57
CA THR A 10 27.16 -20.25 -12.75
C THR A 10 28.14 -19.13 -13.05
N ILE A 11 29.44 -19.45 -13.21
CA ILE A 11 30.46 -18.46 -13.59
C ILE A 11 30.21 -17.95 -15.02
N PHE A 12 29.89 -18.84 -15.97
CA PHE A 12 29.59 -18.46 -17.36
C PHE A 12 28.39 -17.51 -17.46
N ILE A 13 27.33 -17.74 -16.68
CA ILE A 13 26.15 -16.86 -16.60
C ILE A 13 26.51 -15.51 -15.97
N LEU A 14 27.31 -15.48 -14.91
CA LEU A 14 27.77 -14.23 -14.27
C LEU A 14 28.66 -13.37 -15.19
N VAL A 15 29.47 -14.00 -16.05
CA VAL A 15 30.25 -13.29 -17.07
C VAL A 15 29.34 -12.71 -18.16
N PHE A 16 28.39 -13.49 -18.68
CA PHE A 16 27.45 -13.01 -19.71
C PHE A 16 26.45 -11.95 -19.22
N ALA A 17 26.09 -11.96 -17.93
CA ALA A 17 25.17 -10.96 -17.35
C ALA A 17 25.72 -9.51 -17.43
N ASN A 18 27.03 -9.33 -17.60
CA ASN A 18 27.67 -8.01 -17.71
C ASN A 18 27.86 -7.53 -19.17
N LEU A 19 27.36 -8.29 -20.16
CA LEU A 19 27.49 -7.98 -21.59
C LEU A 19 26.18 -7.50 -22.25
N LEU A 20 25.12 -7.25 -21.46
CA LEU A 20 23.81 -6.81 -21.95
C LEU A 20 23.46 -5.39 -21.49
N ILE A 21 24.30 -4.42 -21.84
CA ILE A 21 23.87 -3.02 -21.90
C ILE A 21 23.33 -2.78 -23.33
N ALA A 22 22.01 -2.65 -23.46
CA ALA A 22 21.38 -2.21 -24.70
C ALA A 22 21.58 -0.70 -24.88
N GLN A 23 22.79 -0.29 -25.28
CA GLN A 23 23.06 1.09 -25.66
C GLN A 23 22.31 1.43 -26.95
N SER A 24 21.61 2.56 -26.96
CA SER A 24 21.05 3.14 -28.17
C SER A 24 22.18 3.60 -29.09
N PRO A 25 22.08 3.41 -30.43
CA PRO A 25 23.09 3.91 -31.35
C PRO A 25 23.31 5.41 -31.18
N ALA A 26 24.56 5.80 -30.94
CA ALA A 26 24.97 7.18 -30.64
C ALA A 26 25.04 8.10 -31.89
N PHE A 27 24.34 7.72 -32.96
CA PHE A 27 24.42 8.33 -34.29
C PHE A 27 23.09 8.20 -35.05
N PHE A 28 22.93 8.99 -36.11
CA PHE A 28 21.75 8.92 -36.99
C PHE A 28 22.11 9.03 -38.48
N LYS A 29 21.35 8.35 -39.34
CA LYS A 29 21.66 8.27 -40.78
C LYS A 29 21.28 9.56 -41.51
N TYR A 30 22.17 10.01 -42.39
CA TYR A 30 21.94 11.11 -43.32
C TYR A 30 22.33 10.70 -44.74
N GLN A 31 21.60 11.20 -45.73
CA GLN A 31 21.77 10.88 -47.15
C GLN A 31 21.64 12.15 -47.98
N ALA A 32 22.55 12.34 -48.94
CA ALA A 32 22.54 13.50 -49.84
C ALA A 32 23.06 13.15 -51.24
N VAL A 33 22.69 13.95 -52.23
CA VAL A 33 23.27 13.91 -53.58
C VAL A 33 24.25 15.08 -53.73
N VAL A 34 25.53 14.76 -53.86
CA VAL A 34 26.62 15.74 -53.97
C VAL A 34 26.69 16.28 -55.40
N ARG A 35 26.75 17.61 -55.53
CA ARG A 35 26.78 18.33 -56.81
C ARG A 35 27.89 19.37 -56.83
N ASN A 36 28.41 19.66 -58.01
CA ASN A 36 29.33 20.77 -58.24
C ASN A 36 28.58 22.11 -58.35
N SER A 37 29.33 23.22 -58.44
CA SER A 37 28.81 24.58 -58.62
C SER A 37 27.99 24.80 -59.89
N SER A 38 28.06 23.89 -60.88
CA SER A 38 27.23 23.87 -62.09
C SER A 38 25.97 22.98 -61.94
N GLY A 39 25.68 22.47 -60.75
CA GLY A 39 24.52 21.63 -60.45
C GLY A 39 24.63 20.16 -60.92
N LEU A 40 25.73 19.76 -61.54
CA LEU A 40 25.97 18.38 -61.98
C LEU A 40 26.41 17.50 -60.80
N THR A 41 25.94 16.25 -60.76
CA THR A 41 26.29 15.28 -59.72
C THR A 41 27.77 14.90 -59.80
N LEU A 42 28.48 14.91 -58.68
CA LEU A 42 29.85 14.38 -58.60
C LEU A 42 29.77 12.85 -58.45
N GLN A 43 30.01 12.11 -59.53
CA GLN A 43 29.84 10.64 -59.57
C GLN A 43 31.18 9.93 -59.36
N ILE A 44 31.20 8.86 -58.56
CA ILE A 44 32.39 8.02 -58.29
C ILE A 44 33.62 8.85 -57.85
N GLN A 45 33.40 9.84 -56.99
CA GLN A 45 34.42 10.83 -56.60
C GLN A 45 34.57 10.91 -55.08
N ASN A 46 35.83 10.98 -54.62
CA ASN A 46 36.14 11.24 -53.22
C ASN A 46 35.81 12.70 -52.88
N VAL A 47 35.03 12.89 -51.83
CA VAL A 47 34.64 14.20 -51.29
C VAL A 47 34.77 14.17 -49.76
N ASN A 48 34.99 15.33 -49.16
CA ASN A 48 35.00 15.46 -47.70
C ASN A 48 33.80 16.30 -47.28
N LEU A 49 33.01 15.80 -46.34
CA LEU A 49 31.77 16.43 -45.86
C LEU A 49 31.90 16.80 -44.39
N LYS A 50 31.85 18.10 -44.11
CA LYS A 50 31.79 18.62 -42.74
C LYS A 50 30.34 18.87 -42.35
N ILE A 51 29.94 18.27 -41.24
CA ILE A 51 28.62 18.45 -40.64
C ILE A 51 28.81 19.28 -39.37
N SER A 52 27.93 20.24 -39.13
CA SER A 52 27.86 20.98 -37.86
C SER A 52 26.42 21.12 -37.40
N LEU A 53 26.18 21.04 -36.09
CA LEU A 53 24.89 21.32 -35.48
C LEU A 53 24.96 22.64 -34.70
N LEU A 54 24.24 23.64 -35.19
CA LEU A 54 24.17 24.98 -34.61
C LEU A 54 22.95 25.09 -33.69
N GLN A 55 23.11 25.69 -32.51
CA GLN A 55 22.02 25.86 -31.54
C GLN A 55 21.29 27.20 -31.73
N GLY A 56 19.96 27.16 -31.66
CA GLY A 56 19.08 28.34 -31.59
C GLY A 56 18.78 29.04 -32.93
N SER A 57 19.74 29.07 -33.86
CA SER A 57 19.52 29.66 -35.20
C SER A 57 20.49 29.09 -36.26
N ALA A 58 20.20 29.37 -37.54
CA ALA A 58 21.08 29.03 -38.67
C ALA A 58 22.45 29.78 -38.67
N ILE A 59 22.65 30.74 -37.76
CA ILE A 59 23.95 31.40 -37.50
C ILE A 59 24.38 31.21 -36.02
N GLY A 60 23.84 30.19 -35.35
CA GLY A 60 24.10 29.88 -33.96
C GLY A 60 25.48 29.28 -33.70
N ILE A 61 25.80 29.09 -32.42
CA ILE A 61 27.05 28.43 -32.00
C ILE A 61 27.00 26.95 -32.39
N SER A 62 28.05 26.45 -33.02
CA SER A 62 28.22 25.02 -33.31
C SER A 62 28.50 24.25 -32.02
N VAL A 63 27.52 23.48 -31.54
CA VAL A 63 27.66 22.62 -30.35
C VAL A 63 28.25 21.25 -30.66
N PHE A 64 28.20 20.86 -31.94
CA PHE A 64 28.77 19.61 -32.43
C PHE A 64 29.25 19.79 -33.88
N SER A 65 30.38 19.20 -34.24
CA SER A 65 30.87 19.14 -35.63
C SER A 65 31.77 17.93 -35.86
N GLU A 66 31.70 17.34 -37.04
CA GLU A 66 32.53 16.21 -37.49
C GLU A 66 32.75 16.24 -39.01
N GLU A 67 33.75 15.49 -39.47
CA GLU A 67 34.13 15.40 -40.90
C GLU A 67 34.07 13.95 -41.41
N HIS A 68 33.54 13.76 -42.62
CA HIS A 68 33.32 12.47 -43.28
C HIS A 68 33.97 12.46 -44.67
N ALA A 69 35.12 11.81 -44.80
CA ALA A 69 35.74 11.53 -46.09
C ALA A 69 35.06 10.30 -46.74
N VAL A 70 34.35 10.50 -47.85
CA VAL A 70 33.52 9.48 -48.50
C VAL A 70 33.61 9.53 -50.04
N THR A 71 33.41 8.39 -50.69
CA THR A 71 33.27 8.31 -52.15
C THR A 71 31.79 8.34 -52.53
N THR A 72 31.40 9.20 -53.47
CA THR A 72 30.05 9.21 -54.04
C THR A 72 29.79 7.99 -54.93
N ASN A 73 28.54 7.56 -55.09
CA ASN A 73 28.19 6.51 -56.06
C ASN A 73 27.96 7.07 -57.49
N GLU A 74 27.53 6.19 -58.40
CA GLU A 74 27.20 6.52 -59.82
C GLU A 74 26.12 7.60 -59.99
N PHE A 75 25.32 7.88 -58.95
CA PHE A 75 24.28 8.92 -58.95
C PHE A 75 24.70 10.18 -58.16
N GLY A 76 25.95 10.24 -57.68
CA GLY A 76 26.44 11.28 -56.79
C GLY A 76 25.93 11.16 -55.34
N LEU A 77 25.32 10.04 -54.96
CA LEU A 77 24.75 9.83 -53.64
C LEU A 77 25.84 9.50 -52.61
N VAL A 78 25.70 10.05 -51.40
CA VAL A 78 26.43 9.64 -50.18
C VAL A 78 25.45 9.18 -49.11
N ASN A 79 25.91 8.27 -48.25
CA ASN A 79 25.23 7.87 -47.02
C ASN A 79 26.24 7.97 -45.88
N ILE A 80 25.92 8.73 -44.83
CA ILE A 80 26.78 8.92 -43.65
C ILE A 80 25.99 8.69 -42.37
N GLU A 81 26.70 8.38 -41.29
CA GLU A 81 26.13 8.22 -39.94
C GLU A 81 26.63 9.37 -39.07
N ILE A 82 25.75 10.35 -38.84
CA ILE A 82 26.08 11.56 -38.09
C ILE A 82 26.29 11.19 -36.63
N GLY A 83 27.51 11.35 -36.14
CA GLY A 83 28.00 10.85 -34.85
C GLY A 83 29.05 9.73 -34.94
N SER A 84 29.44 9.30 -36.15
CA SER A 84 30.53 8.34 -36.37
C SER A 84 31.68 8.87 -37.23
N GLY A 85 31.72 10.19 -37.51
CA GLY A 85 32.76 10.83 -38.31
C GLY A 85 34.01 11.21 -37.51
N LEU A 86 34.95 11.90 -38.17
CA LEU A 86 36.10 12.50 -37.50
C LEU A 86 35.66 13.77 -36.75
N ASN A 87 35.27 13.56 -35.49
CA ASN A 87 34.78 14.59 -34.57
C ASN A 87 35.77 15.77 -34.41
N GLN A 88 35.26 16.99 -34.56
CA GLN A 88 35.95 18.27 -34.42
C GLN A 88 35.50 19.05 -33.16
N ILE A 89 34.21 18.97 -32.81
CA ILE A 89 33.59 19.72 -31.71
C ILE A 89 32.49 18.85 -31.06
N GLY A 90 32.44 18.82 -29.73
CA GLY A 90 31.34 18.20 -28.96
C GLY A 90 31.26 16.68 -29.09
N THR A 91 30.08 16.11 -28.84
CA THR A 91 29.70 14.73 -29.24
C THR A 91 28.18 14.67 -29.41
N VAL A 92 27.63 13.80 -30.27
CA VAL A 92 26.17 13.68 -30.49
C VAL A 92 25.39 13.30 -29.23
N VAL A 93 26.00 12.55 -28.30
CA VAL A 93 25.42 12.19 -27.00
C VAL A 93 25.48 13.35 -25.99
N GLY A 94 26.44 14.26 -26.13
CA GLY A 94 26.60 15.45 -25.29
C GLY A 94 25.75 16.66 -25.70
N ILE A 95 24.91 16.53 -26.73
CA ILE A 95 23.98 17.59 -27.14
C ILE A 95 22.75 17.55 -26.22
N ASP A 96 22.46 18.66 -25.54
CA ASP A 96 21.20 18.84 -24.82
C ASP A 96 20.05 19.13 -25.80
N TRP A 97 19.50 18.05 -26.37
CA TRP A 97 18.39 18.10 -27.33
C TRP A 97 17.09 18.75 -26.80
N ALA A 98 17.00 19.13 -25.52
CA ALA A 98 15.87 19.89 -24.98
C ALA A 98 16.08 21.42 -25.06
N SER A 99 17.32 21.91 -25.14
CA SER A 99 17.67 23.34 -25.07
C SER A 99 17.51 24.11 -26.39
N GLY A 100 16.41 23.87 -27.11
CA GLY A 100 15.95 24.69 -28.24
C GLY A 100 16.12 24.06 -29.63
N PRO A 101 15.82 24.82 -30.71
CA PRO A 101 15.89 24.33 -32.07
C PRO A 101 17.35 24.18 -32.54
N TYR A 102 17.66 23.06 -33.18
CA TYR A 102 18.96 22.80 -33.79
C TYR A 102 18.91 22.96 -35.31
N PHE A 103 20.02 23.40 -35.89
CA PHE A 103 20.18 23.59 -37.33
C PHE A 103 21.37 22.77 -37.81
N ILE A 104 21.17 21.95 -38.85
CA ILE A 104 22.25 21.20 -39.51
C ILE A 104 22.86 22.09 -40.60
N LYS A 105 24.12 22.43 -40.43
CA LYS A 105 24.99 23.03 -41.43
C LYS A 105 25.78 21.94 -42.14
N ILE A 106 25.89 22.04 -43.46
CA ILE A 106 26.68 21.11 -44.29
C ILE A 106 27.66 21.89 -45.16
N GLU A 107 28.91 21.47 -45.12
CA GLU A 107 30.01 22.06 -45.89
C GLU A 107 30.77 20.95 -46.63
N LEU A 108 31.24 21.23 -47.84
CA LEU A 108 31.74 20.23 -48.80
C LEU A 108 33.10 20.65 -49.36
N ASP A 109 34.10 19.78 -49.28
CA ASP A 109 35.25 19.80 -50.19
C ASP A 109 35.02 18.78 -51.31
N ALA A 110 34.72 19.30 -52.51
CA ALA A 110 34.47 18.51 -53.72
C ALA A 110 35.72 17.79 -54.26
N THR A 111 36.92 18.13 -53.78
CA THR A 111 38.20 17.49 -54.15
C THR A 111 38.66 16.43 -53.14
N GLY A 112 37.97 16.29 -51.99
CA GLY A 112 38.33 15.37 -50.92
C GLY A 112 39.46 15.88 -50.02
N GLY A 113 39.76 17.19 -50.05
CA GLY A 113 40.71 17.85 -49.16
C GLY A 113 40.07 18.44 -47.89
N ASN A 114 40.58 19.61 -47.49
CA ASN A 114 40.20 20.34 -46.27
C ASN A 114 39.63 21.75 -46.56
N SER A 115 39.31 22.06 -47.82
CA SER A 115 38.85 23.37 -48.31
C SER A 115 37.33 23.40 -48.49
N PHE A 116 36.60 23.31 -47.38
CA PHE A 116 35.14 23.20 -47.38
C PHE A 116 34.43 24.48 -47.86
N VAL A 117 33.34 24.29 -48.63
CA VAL A 117 32.39 25.32 -49.06
C VAL A 117 31.02 25.01 -48.46
N GLU A 118 30.33 26.00 -47.89
CA GLU A 118 28.99 25.82 -47.34
C GLU A 118 27.97 25.47 -48.44
N MET A 119 27.28 24.34 -48.27
CA MET A 119 26.23 23.85 -49.17
C MET A 119 24.82 24.22 -48.70
N GLY A 120 24.68 24.61 -47.43
CA GLY A 120 23.46 25.12 -46.83
C GLY A 120 23.31 24.79 -45.34
N THR A 121 22.41 25.51 -44.68
CA THR A 121 22.05 25.31 -43.28
C THR A 121 20.53 25.23 -43.15
N THR A 122 20.01 24.16 -42.54
CA THR A 122 18.55 23.90 -42.41
C THR A 122 18.15 23.51 -40.98
N GLN A 123 16.90 23.75 -40.59
CA GLN A 123 16.43 23.40 -39.24
C GLN A 123 16.17 21.89 -39.13
N LEU A 124 16.70 21.27 -38.07
CA LEU A 124 16.42 19.88 -37.71
C LEU A 124 15.08 19.81 -36.95
N LEU A 125 13.99 19.57 -37.69
CA LEU A 125 12.62 19.57 -37.15
C LEU A 125 12.28 18.36 -36.27
N SER A 126 13.08 17.30 -36.32
CA SER A 126 12.90 16.10 -35.50
C SER A 126 14.24 15.44 -35.18
N VAL A 127 14.41 15.05 -33.92
CA VAL A 127 15.58 14.31 -33.43
C VAL A 127 15.23 12.83 -33.24
N PRO A 128 16.19 11.90 -33.32
CA PRO A 128 15.95 10.50 -32.97
C PRO A 128 15.49 10.37 -31.52
N TYR A 129 14.31 9.77 -31.32
CA TYR A 129 13.61 9.71 -30.02
C TYR A 129 14.48 9.13 -28.88
N ALA A 130 15.41 8.22 -29.21
CA ALA A 130 16.35 7.63 -28.27
C ALA A 130 17.45 8.58 -27.77
N LEU A 131 17.89 9.54 -28.59
CA LEU A 131 18.91 10.52 -28.20
C LEU A 131 18.32 11.59 -27.27
N TYR A 132 17.07 12.01 -27.53
CA TYR A 132 16.31 12.88 -26.63
C TYR A 132 16.02 12.19 -25.28
N ALA A 133 15.62 10.91 -25.30
CA ALA A 133 15.37 10.14 -24.09
C ALA A 133 16.65 9.85 -23.26
N ALA A 134 17.84 9.94 -23.87
CA ALA A 134 19.12 9.74 -23.19
C ALA A 134 19.65 11.01 -22.49
N SER A 135 19.24 12.20 -22.93
CA SER A 135 19.66 13.49 -22.34
C SER A 135 18.64 14.10 -21.37
N GLY A 136 17.35 13.74 -21.48
CA GLY A 136 16.30 14.26 -20.61
C GLY A 136 16.43 13.83 -19.14
N THR A 137 16.48 14.81 -18.22
CA THR A 137 16.39 14.55 -16.77
C THR A 137 15.04 13.94 -16.40
N MET A 138 15.03 12.95 -15.50
CA MET A 138 13.80 12.34 -14.98
C MET A 138 12.84 13.40 -14.43
N GLY A 139 11.67 13.55 -15.07
CA GLY A 139 10.67 14.52 -14.67
C GLY A 139 10.13 14.26 -13.26
N PRO A 140 9.71 15.31 -12.51
CA PRO A 140 9.12 15.14 -11.20
C PRO A 140 7.85 14.28 -11.28
N GLN A 141 7.62 13.46 -10.24
CA GLN A 141 6.41 12.65 -10.13
C GLN A 141 5.16 13.54 -10.25
N GLY A 142 4.32 13.24 -11.23
CA GLY A 142 3.09 14.00 -11.47
C GLY A 142 2.18 14.00 -10.22
N PRO A 143 1.47 15.11 -9.94
CA PRO A 143 0.58 15.19 -8.80
C PRO A 143 -0.50 14.11 -8.87
N GLN A 144 -0.88 13.59 -7.70
CA GLN A 144 -1.95 12.60 -7.59
C GLN A 144 -3.24 13.16 -8.20
N GLY A 145 -3.79 12.45 -9.19
CA GLY A 145 -5.02 12.87 -9.88
C GLY A 145 -6.19 13.02 -8.92
N GLU A 146 -7.06 13.98 -9.21
CA GLU A 146 -8.23 14.29 -8.38
C GLU A 146 -9.14 13.07 -8.21
N GLN A 147 -9.68 12.91 -7.00
CA GLN A 147 -10.54 11.79 -6.67
C GLN A 147 -11.84 11.87 -7.47
N GLY A 148 -12.09 10.85 -8.31
CA GLY A 148 -13.29 10.79 -9.13
C GLY A 148 -14.59 10.85 -8.32
N ILE A 149 -15.58 11.55 -8.87
CA ILE A 149 -16.90 11.73 -8.25
C ILE A 149 -17.56 10.39 -7.89
N ALA A 150 -18.22 10.34 -6.73
CA ALA A 150 -18.96 9.17 -6.28
C ALA A 150 -20.17 8.90 -7.19
N GLY A 151 -20.46 7.63 -7.46
CA GLY A 151 -21.66 7.22 -8.18
C GLY A 151 -22.93 7.46 -7.35
N GLN A 152 -24.06 7.67 -8.02
CA GLN A 152 -25.36 7.80 -7.34
C GLN A 152 -25.84 6.43 -6.84
N ASP A 153 -26.34 6.38 -5.61
CA ASP A 153 -26.83 5.15 -4.98
C ASP A 153 -28.13 4.64 -5.63
N GLY A 154 -28.24 3.32 -5.75
CA GLY A 154 -29.45 2.64 -6.19
C GLY A 154 -30.49 2.53 -5.08
N SER A 155 -31.78 2.59 -5.44
CA SER A 155 -32.90 2.57 -4.49
C SER A 155 -32.92 1.33 -3.58
N GLN A 156 -32.98 1.56 -2.27
CA GLN A 156 -33.02 0.53 -1.23
C GLN A 156 -34.28 -0.36 -1.33
N GLY A 157 -34.09 -1.68 -1.26
CA GLY A 157 -35.18 -2.67 -1.17
C GLY A 157 -35.72 -2.84 0.27
N PRO A 158 -36.94 -3.37 0.44
CA PRO A 158 -37.59 -3.47 1.75
C PRO A 158 -36.91 -4.50 2.67
N GLN A 159 -36.69 -4.10 3.93
CA GLN A 159 -36.11 -4.95 4.97
C GLN A 159 -37.19 -5.76 5.69
N GLY A 160 -36.94 -7.05 5.91
CA GLY A 160 -37.83 -7.95 6.65
C GLY A 160 -37.81 -7.73 8.17
N GLU A 161 -38.88 -8.15 8.85
CA GLU A 161 -39.13 -7.87 10.27
C GLU A 161 -38.26 -8.69 11.22
N GLN A 162 -37.69 -8.04 12.25
CA GLN A 162 -37.17 -8.69 13.44
C GLN A 162 -37.41 -7.82 14.68
N GLY A 163 -38.25 -8.28 15.60
CA GLY A 163 -38.36 -7.75 16.96
C GLY A 163 -37.61 -8.63 17.97
N SER A 164 -37.39 -8.21 19.21
CA SER A 164 -37.43 -6.84 19.77
C SER A 164 -36.85 -6.88 21.19
N ALA A 165 -35.96 -5.96 21.57
CA ALA A 165 -35.44 -5.87 22.93
C ALA A 165 -35.06 -4.43 23.32
N GLY A 166 -35.70 -3.90 24.38
CA GLY A 166 -35.27 -2.79 25.24
C GLY A 166 -34.86 -1.46 24.59
N GLN A 167 -35.70 -0.43 24.72
CA GLN A 167 -35.31 0.97 24.46
C GLN A 167 -34.84 1.69 25.72
N ASP A 168 -33.79 2.50 25.59
CA ASP A 168 -33.51 3.78 26.27
C ASP A 168 -32.17 4.30 25.70
N GLY A 169 -31.96 5.55 25.31
CA GLY A 169 -32.87 6.66 24.99
C GLY A 169 -32.15 7.55 23.94
N GLN A 170 -32.88 8.28 23.08
CA GLN A 170 -32.32 8.79 21.81
C GLN A 170 -31.15 9.79 21.95
N GLN A 171 -30.02 9.48 21.31
CA GLN A 171 -28.96 10.45 21.03
C GLN A 171 -29.40 11.38 19.88
N GLY A 172 -29.39 12.70 20.12
CA GLY A 172 -29.72 13.70 19.11
C GLY A 172 -28.72 13.75 17.95
N VAL A 173 -29.17 14.28 16.81
CA VAL A 173 -28.38 14.33 15.56
C VAL A 173 -27.05 15.07 15.72
N GLN A 174 -26.00 14.53 15.09
CA GLN A 174 -24.66 15.10 15.08
C GLN A 174 -24.64 16.41 14.27
N GLY A 175 -24.20 17.50 14.92
CA GLY A 175 -23.95 18.79 14.27
C GLY A 175 -22.73 18.75 13.34
N GLU A 176 -22.59 19.80 12.51
CA GLU A 176 -21.58 19.88 11.45
C GLU A 176 -20.13 19.74 11.95
N GLN A 177 -19.27 19.21 11.08
CA GLN A 177 -17.87 18.97 11.39
C GLN A 177 -17.10 20.28 11.59
N GLY A 178 -16.82 20.61 12.85
CA GLY A 178 -15.96 21.74 13.21
C GLY A 178 -14.55 21.63 12.60
N ILE A 179 -14.01 22.79 12.21
CA ILE A 179 -12.65 22.93 11.68
C ILE A 179 -11.59 22.46 12.69
N ALA A 180 -10.43 22.04 12.19
CA ALA A 180 -9.32 21.58 13.02
C ALA A 180 -8.84 22.68 13.99
N GLY A 181 -8.85 22.38 15.29
CA GLY A 181 -8.42 23.31 16.33
C GLY A 181 -6.93 23.65 16.20
N GLN A 182 -6.62 24.95 16.16
CA GLN A 182 -5.24 25.44 16.27
C GLN A 182 -4.72 25.38 17.72
N ASN A 183 -3.43 25.65 17.88
CA ASN A 183 -2.69 25.49 19.13
C ASN A 183 -3.26 26.29 20.32
N GLY A 184 -2.95 25.81 21.53
CA GLY A 184 -3.51 26.31 22.78
C GLY A 184 -3.21 27.78 23.09
N ILE A 185 -4.12 28.39 23.86
CA ILE A 185 -4.10 29.81 24.24
C ILE A 185 -3.91 29.91 25.75
N SER A 186 -3.01 30.78 26.20
CA SER A 186 -2.72 30.98 27.63
C SER A 186 -3.76 31.90 28.30
N ILE A 187 -4.13 31.59 29.55
CA ILE A 187 -4.90 32.50 30.41
C ILE A 187 -4.00 33.60 30.96
N LEU A 188 -4.41 34.86 30.86
CA LEU A 188 -3.68 36.01 31.39
C LEU A 188 -4.20 36.38 32.78
N TRP A 189 -3.46 36.00 33.82
CA TRP A 189 -3.80 36.32 35.21
C TRP A 189 -3.44 37.77 35.56
N LEU A 190 -4.46 38.59 35.84
CA LEU A 190 -4.35 40.02 36.15
C LEU A 190 -4.08 40.30 37.63
N GLY A 191 -4.23 39.31 38.52
CA GLY A 191 -4.10 39.47 39.98
C GLY A 191 -5.44 39.59 40.72
N SER A 192 -5.41 40.25 41.87
CA SER A 192 -6.56 40.37 42.79
C SER A 192 -7.12 41.80 42.82
N PHE A 193 -8.41 41.94 42.59
CA PHE A 193 -9.14 43.23 42.59
C PHE A 193 -10.34 43.18 43.54
N ALA A 194 -11.01 44.29 43.80
CA ALA A 194 -12.23 44.34 44.64
C ALA A 194 -13.54 44.39 43.84
N ALA A 195 -13.43 44.52 42.51
CA ALA A 195 -14.49 44.57 41.51
C ALA A 195 -13.91 44.12 40.15
N SER A 196 -14.75 43.94 39.12
CA SER A 196 -14.29 43.53 37.79
C SER A 196 -13.44 44.60 37.09
N PRO A 197 -12.29 44.23 36.49
CA PRO A 197 -11.52 45.14 35.64
C PRO A 197 -12.35 45.67 34.47
N ALA A 198 -12.26 46.98 34.22
CA ALA A 198 -12.88 47.63 33.07
C ALA A 198 -12.15 47.27 31.77
N ASN A 199 -12.90 47.17 30.66
CA ASN A 199 -12.40 46.80 29.33
C ASN A 199 -11.60 45.48 29.29
N PRO A 200 -12.17 44.34 29.75
CA PRO A 200 -11.51 43.05 29.66
C PRO A 200 -11.39 42.58 28.21
N VAL A 201 -10.33 41.80 27.94
CA VAL A 201 -10.14 41.06 26.68
C VAL A 201 -10.19 39.56 26.93
N LEU A 202 -10.47 38.80 25.87
CA LEU A 202 -10.60 37.34 25.89
C LEU A 202 -9.43 36.67 26.63
N ASN A 203 -9.75 35.70 27.50
CA ASN A 203 -8.81 34.94 28.34
C ASN A 203 -8.09 35.73 29.46
N ASN A 204 -8.47 36.98 29.73
CA ASN A 204 -8.12 37.62 31.01
C ASN A 204 -8.78 36.87 32.18
N ALA A 205 -8.06 36.74 33.30
CA ALA A 205 -8.59 36.16 34.53
C ALA A 205 -8.13 36.95 35.77
N TYR A 206 -8.95 37.01 36.82
CA TYR A 206 -8.64 37.72 38.06
C TYR A 206 -9.35 37.10 39.27
N TYR A 207 -8.89 37.42 40.49
CA TYR A 207 -9.57 37.07 41.74
C TYR A 207 -10.28 38.29 42.32
N ASN A 208 -11.58 38.18 42.57
CA ASN A 208 -12.34 39.19 43.29
C ASN A 208 -12.18 38.95 44.81
N SER A 209 -11.39 39.82 45.43
CA SER A 209 -11.08 39.80 46.85
C SER A 209 -12.26 40.15 47.76
N THR A 210 -13.34 40.70 47.21
CA THR A 210 -14.59 41.03 47.93
C THR A 210 -15.50 39.81 48.08
N ASP A 211 -15.79 39.07 47.00
CA ASP A 211 -16.71 37.91 47.00
C ASP A 211 -16.00 36.55 47.12
N LYS A 212 -14.66 36.55 47.11
CA LYS A 212 -13.78 35.37 47.22
C LYS A 212 -13.86 34.42 46.03
N LYS A 213 -14.08 34.93 44.82
CA LYS A 213 -14.14 34.15 43.58
C LYS A 213 -13.06 34.53 42.57
N SER A 214 -12.52 33.52 41.89
CA SER A 214 -11.76 33.72 40.65
C SER A 214 -12.70 33.75 39.45
N TYR A 215 -12.41 34.59 38.47
CA TYR A 215 -13.17 34.78 37.23
C TYR A 215 -12.27 34.74 36.00
N VAL A 216 -12.82 34.36 34.84
CA VAL A 216 -12.18 34.42 33.51
C VAL A 216 -13.13 35.03 32.48
N PHE A 217 -12.63 35.83 31.53
CA PHE A 217 -13.44 36.53 30.54
C PHE A 217 -13.52 35.78 29.21
N ASP A 218 -14.73 35.43 28.78
CA ASP A 218 -15.00 34.64 27.56
C ASP A 218 -15.04 35.47 26.26
N GLY A 219 -14.73 36.77 26.33
CA GLY A 219 -14.88 37.73 25.23
C GLY A 219 -16.19 38.53 25.28
N SER A 220 -17.16 38.10 26.08
CA SER A 220 -18.46 38.77 26.28
C SER A 220 -18.83 38.97 27.76
N THR A 221 -18.55 37.98 28.63
CA THR A 221 -18.90 37.99 30.06
C THR A 221 -17.81 37.37 30.96
N TRP A 222 -17.89 37.65 32.26
CA TRP A 222 -17.00 37.09 33.28
C TRP A 222 -17.59 35.79 33.85
N GLN A 223 -16.98 34.65 33.53
CA GLN A 223 -17.35 33.33 34.03
C GLN A 223 -16.62 33.01 35.35
N ILE A 224 -17.26 32.31 36.28
CA ILE A 224 -16.65 31.90 37.55
C ILE A 224 -15.68 30.72 37.30
N LEU A 225 -14.45 30.86 37.79
CA LEU A 225 -13.38 29.88 37.68
C LEU A 225 -13.15 29.10 38.99
N ALA A 226 -13.31 29.74 40.16
CA ALA A 226 -13.19 29.12 41.49
C ALA A 226 -13.85 29.98 42.58
N GLN A 227 -14.05 29.42 43.79
CA GLN A 227 -14.47 30.15 45.00
C GLN A 227 -13.79 29.58 46.26
N ASP A 228 -13.42 30.42 47.21
CA ASP A 228 -12.83 30.00 48.49
C ASP A 228 -13.88 29.43 49.48
N GLY A 229 -13.45 28.49 50.33
CA GLY A 229 -14.25 27.91 51.40
C GLY A 229 -14.18 28.69 52.73
N ALA A 230 -15.24 28.60 53.55
CA ALA A 230 -15.32 29.27 54.84
C ALA A 230 -14.35 28.68 55.89
N THR A 231 -13.77 29.55 56.73
CA THR A 231 -12.83 29.18 57.81
C THR A 231 -13.50 29.22 59.19
N GLY A 232 -13.15 28.28 60.07
CA GLY A 232 -13.65 28.19 61.46
C GLY A 232 -12.99 29.19 62.44
N ALA A 233 -13.63 29.44 63.57
CA ALA A 233 -13.32 30.56 64.48
C ALA A 233 -12.18 30.34 65.50
N GLN A 234 -11.68 31.44 66.10
CA GLN A 234 -10.57 31.49 67.06
C GLN A 234 -10.79 32.56 68.16
N GLY A 235 -10.29 32.34 69.40
CA GLY A 235 -10.23 33.29 70.53
C GLY A 235 -10.51 32.62 71.89
N ILE A 236 -10.06 33.05 73.10
CA ILE A 236 -9.23 34.19 73.61
C ILE A 236 -8.52 33.77 74.96
N GLN A 237 -7.86 34.67 75.74
CA GLN A 237 -6.82 34.33 76.77
C GLN A 237 -6.88 35.06 78.17
N GLY A 238 -6.55 34.38 79.31
CA GLY A 238 -6.34 34.89 80.73
C GLY A 238 -6.51 33.80 81.85
N THR A 239 -6.25 33.88 83.19
CA THR A 239 -5.49 34.78 84.15
C THR A 239 -5.20 34.06 85.53
N GLN A 240 -4.86 34.72 86.69
CA GLN A 240 -4.18 34.11 87.90
C GLN A 240 -4.59 34.64 89.35
N GLY A 241 -4.68 33.81 90.46
CA GLY A 241 -5.02 34.19 91.91
C GLY A 241 -5.20 33.04 93.01
N LEU A 242 -5.42 33.27 94.37
CA LEU A 242 -5.35 32.24 95.53
C LEU A 242 -6.39 32.17 96.80
N PRO A 243 -6.12 32.24 98.18
CA PRO A 243 -6.61 31.27 99.27
C PRO A 243 -7.19 31.75 100.71
N GLY A 244 -7.49 30.87 101.74
CA GLY A 244 -7.96 31.19 103.18
C GLY A 244 -8.19 30.04 104.28
N THR A 245 -8.58 30.31 105.59
CA THR A 245 -8.68 29.35 106.80
C THR A 245 -9.60 29.67 108.08
N ASN A 246 -9.97 28.68 108.98
CA ASN A 246 -10.38 28.63 110.49
C ASN A 246 -11.86 28.76 111.13
N ALA A 247 -12.11 28.50 112.48
CA ALA A 247 -13.46 28.23 113.20
C ALA A 247 -13.66 28.46 114.80
N THR A 248 -14.86 28.19 115.47
CA THR A 248 -15.31 27.89 116.95
C THR A 248 -16.56 28.64 117.68
N ILE A 249 -16.96 28.41 118.99
CA ILE A 249 -18.33 28.62 119.70
C ILE A 249 -18.34 28.95 121.27
N HIS A 250 -19.34 29.68 121.90
CA HIS A 250 -19.65 29.79 123.41
C HIS A 250 -21.14 30.15 123.90
N SER A 251 -21.44 30.38 125.23
CA SER A 251 -22.80 30.26 125.92
C SER A 251 -23.18 31.19 127.16
N GLY A 252 -24.36 31.00 127.81
CA GLY A 252 -24.59 31.20 129.29
C GLY A 252 -25.93 31.76 129.85
N THR A 253 -26.40 31.31 131.05
CA THR A 253 -27.24 32.08 132.05
C THR A 253 -27.46 31.35 133.40
N GLY A 254 -27.86 32.10 134.45
CA GLY A 254 -28.34 31.58 135.75
C GLY A 254 -27.26 31.28 136.81
N ILE A 255 -26.00 31.42 136.44
CA ILE A 255 -24.81 31.01 137.19
C ILE A 255 -23.71 32.05 136.95
N SER A 256 -22.93 32.40 137.97
CA SER A 256 -21.84 33.38 137.90
C SER A 256 -20.47 32.71 137.69
N ILE A 257 -19.83 33.06 136.58
CA ILE A 257 -18.41 32.80 136.34
C ILE A 257 -17.69 34.14 136.56
N SER A 258 -16.76 34.19 137.51
CA SER A 258 -16.05 35.40 137.92
C SER A 258 -14.59 35.06 138.20
N ASN A 259 -13.73 35.31 137.22
CA ASN A 259 -12.40 34.69 137.12
C ASN A 259 -12.53 33.15 137.20
N ASP A 260 -11.49 32.48 137.68
CA ASP A 260 -11.37 31.01 137.72
C ASP A 260 -12.06 30.34 138.93
N THR A 261 -12.99 31.04 139.60
CA THR A 261 -13.66 30.56 140.82
C THR A 261 -15.18 30.61 140.70
N ILE A 262 -15.82 29.46 140.92
CA ILE A 262 -17.27 29.31 140.99
C ILE A 262 -17.73 29.54 142.44
N TYR A 263 -18.58 30.53 142.66
CA TYR A 263 -19.16 30.79 143.99
C TYR A 263 -20.54 30.13 144.10
N ASN A 264 -20.70 29.21 145.06
CA ASN A 264 -22.02 28.73 145.51
C ASN A 264 -22.20 29.10 146.99
N THR A 265 -23.24 29.87 147.30
CA THR A 265 -23.56 30.35 148.65
C THR A 265 -24.63 29.53 149.36
N ASN A 266 -25.13 28.43 148.77
CA ASN A 266 -26.21 27.62 149.33
C ASN A 266 -25.76 26.20 149.72
N LEU A 267 -25.82 25.90 151.02
CA LEU A 267 -25.66 24.55 151.57
C LEU A 267 -26.84 23.67 151.11
N GLY A 268 -26.54 22.60 150.37
CA GLY A 268 -27.54 21.60 149.93
C GLY A 268 -28.23 21.87 148.59
N SER A 269 -27.77 22.85 147.78
CA SER A 269 -28.29 23.11 146.43
C SER A 269 -27.31 22.68 145.32
N ALA A 270 -27.83 22.21 144.19
CA ALA A 270 -27.05 21.74 143.04
C ALA A 270 -26.55 22.90 142.14
N ILE A 271 -25.42 22.66 141.45
CA ILE A 271 -24.75 23.59 140.52
C ILE A 271 -24.77 22.96 139.12
N ASN A 272 -25.09 23.72 138.06
CA ASN A 272 -25.23 23.21 136.68
C ASN A 272 -24.65 24.18 135.62
N LEU A 273 -23.33 24.39 135.64
CA LEU A 273 -22.63 25.26 134.66
C LEU A 273 -22.79 24.71 133.22
N THR A 274 -23.09 25.58 132.26
CA THR A 274 -23.19 25.20 130.83
C THR A 274 -22.43 26.15 129.91
N GLY A 275 -21.42 25.60 129.23
CA GLY A 275 -20.70 26.24 128.14
C GLY A 275 -19.61 25.36 127.55
N SER A 276 -19.14 25.68 126.34
CA SER A 276 -18.10 24.95 125.62
C SER A 276 -16.68 25.10 126.21
N GLY A 277 -16.58 25.60 127.45
CA GLY A 277 -15.37 25.53 128.26
C GLY A 277 -15.23 24.14 128.88
N ALA A 278 -14.00 23.75 129.18
CA ALA A 278 -13.64 22.36 129.45
C ALA A 278 -14.11 21.78 130.79
N THR A 279 -14.68 22.59 131.70
CA THR A 279 -14.83 22.22 133.12
C THR A 279 -16.28 22.26 133.59
N SER A 280 -16.77 21.13 134.10
CA SER A 280 -18.05 20.99 134.79
C SER A 280 -17.87 20.52 136.23
N VAL A 281 -18.73 20.99 137.14
CA VAL A 281 -18.72 20.61 138.56
C VAL A 281 -20.13 20.18 138.96
N SER A 282 -20.26 19.04 139.63
CA SER A 282 -21.54 18.49 140.11
C SER A 282 -21.35 17.65 141.37
N GLY A 283 -22.39 17.48 142.19
CA GLY A 283 -22.34 16.73 143.45
C GLY A 283 -22.76 17.55 144.67
N THR A 284 -22.63 16.95 145.86
CA THR A 284 -23.14 17.49 147.13
C THR A 284 -22.24 17.07 148.29
N TYR A 285 -21.85 18.04 149.12
CA TYR A 285 -20.95 17.83 150.27
C TYR A 285 -21.36 16.63 151.15
N PRO A 286 -20.44 15.74 151.55
CA PRO A 286 -18.97 15.83 151.38
C PRO A 286 -18.44 15.40 150.00
N ASN A 287 -19.28 14.90 149.09
CA ASN A 287 -18.85 14.28 147.83
C ASN A 287 -19.12 15.20 146.63
N ILE A 288 -18.06 15.84 146.11
CA ILE A 288 -18.13 16.73 144.94
C ILE A 288 -17.27 16.15 143.81
N THR A 289 -17.83 16.14 142.60
CA THR A 289 -17.16 15.71 141.37
C THR A 289 -16.78 16.93 140.53
N ILE A 290 -15.50 17.03 140.19
CA ILE A 290 -14.94 18.05 139.30
C ILE A 290 -14.41 17.32 138.06
N SER A 291 -14.90 17.67 136.88
CA SER A 291 -14.44 17.12 135.60
C SER A 291 -13.97 18.26 134.69
N SER A 292 -12.67 18.31 134.44
CA SER A 292 -12.01 19.24 133.50
C SER A 292 -11.41 18.46 132.34
N THR A 293 -11.58 18.95 131.11
CA THR A 293 -10.77 18.53 129.95
C THR A 293 -9.66 19.53 129.59
N ASP A 294 -9.54 20.65 130.34
CA ASP A 294 -8.32 21.46 130.39
C ASP A 294 -7.31 20.73 131.30
N ASN A 295 -6.07 20.65 130.84
CA ASN A 295 -5.04 19.76 131.35
C ASN A 295 -3.84 20.52 131.93
N ASN A 296 -4.06 21.76 132.43
CA ASN A 296 -2.99 22.69 132.79
C ASN A 296 -2.93 23.21 134.26
N THR A 297 -3.56 22.54 135.25
CA THR A 297 -3.43 22.87 136.70
C THR A 297 -3.21 21.64 137.61
N VAL A 298 -2.09 21.57 138.34
CA VAL A 298 -1.72 20.45 139.24
C VAL A 298 -2.52 20.45 140.56
N TYR A 299 -2.90 19.27 141.05
CA TYR A 299 -3.56 19.04 142.35
C TYR A 299 -2.73 18.12 143.26
N SER A 300 -2.75 18.35 144.58
CA SER A 300 -2.06 17.48 145.56
C SER A 300 -2.73 17.45 146.94
N ALA A 301 -2.97 16.23 147.43
CA ALA A 301 -3.31 15.87 148.81
C ALA A 301 -2.79 14.42 149.03
N GLY A 302 -2.53 13.91 150.22
CA GLY A 302 -2.80 14.40 151.58
C GLY A 302 -3.25 13.21 152.42
N SER A 303 -2.71 13.01 153.62
CA SER A 303 -2.90 11.78 154.40
C SER A 303 -4.38 11.53 154.74
N GLY A 304 -5.02 10.59 154.04
CA GLY A 304 -6.44 10.27 154.19
C GLY A 304 -7.26 10.28 152.89
N LEU A 305 -6.72 10.77 151.77
CA LEU A 305 -7.36 10.67 150.45
C LEU A 305 -6.75 9.57 149.57
N SER A 306 -7.56 9.07 148.64
CA SER A 306 -7.17 8.21 147.52
C SER A 306 -7.71 8.82 146.22
N LEU A 307 -6.88 8.94 145.20
CA LEU A 307 -7.21 9.51 143.89
C LEU A 307 -6.56 8.66 142.79
N SER A 308 -7.26 8.50 141.66
CA SER A 308 -6.93 7.50 140.63
C SER A 308 -7.14 8.05 139.22
N GLY A 309 -6.05 8.41 138.54
CA GLY A 309 -5.99 8.68 137.10
C GLY A 309 -5.95 10.17 136.70
N THR A 310 -4.85 10.55 136.02
CA THR A 310 -4.68 11.64 135.00
C THR A 310 -5.15 13.09 135.31
N THR A 311 -4.41 14.18 135.01
CA THR A 311 -3.10 14.32 134.32
C THR A 311 -2.27 15.51 134.87
N PHE A 312 -2.15 16.65 134.15
CA PHE A 312 -1.28 17.82 134.47
C PHE A 312 0.23 17.54 134.27
N ASN A 313 1.16 18.42 133.85
CA ASN A 313 1.23 19.85 133.45
C ASN A 313 2.55 20.07 132.62
N SER A 314 2.94 21.20 131.98
CA SER A 314 2.34 22.45 131.48
C SER A 314 3.45 23.29 130.80
N VAL A 315 3.34 23.75 129.54
CA VAL A 315 4.26 24.78 128.95
C VAL A 315 3.62 25.76 127.93
N TRP A 316 2.62 25.35 127.13
CA TRP A 316 2.13 26.16 125.98
C TRP A 316 0.73 26.73 126.20
N SER A 317 0.62 28.01 126.59
CA SER A 317 -0.65 28.74 126.64
C SER A 317 -0.60 30.08 125.87
N ASN A 318 -1.24 30.08 124.69
CA ASN A 318 -1.95 31.21 124.06
C ASN A 318 -1.30 32.60 124.17
N ASN A 319 -0.54 33.08 123.16
CA ASN A 319 -1.06 33.33 121.81
C ASN A 319 0.03 33.60 120.75
N VAL A 320 -0.39 33.52 119.47
CA VAL A 320 0.28 33.92 118.21
C VAL A 320 1.00 32.82 117.40
N ASN A 321 1.84 31.94 117.98
CA ASN A 321 2.72 31.05 117.17
C ASN A 321 2.38 29.54 117.16
N ASN A 322 1.25 29.19 116.55
CA ASN A 322 1.10 28.14 115.51
C ASN A 322 1.86 26.77 115.62
N ILE A 323 2.11 26.21 116.80
CA ILE A 323 2.48 24.79 116.98
C ILE A 323 1.50 24.13 117.96
N TYR A 324 1.00 22.94 117.63
CA TYR A 324 -0.18 22.34 118.24
C TYR A 324 -0.10 20.81 118.32
N ASN A 325 0.59 20.28 119.34
CA ASN A 325 0.56 18.83 119.61
C ASN A 325 -0.81 18.44 120.20
N ASN A 326 -1.56 17.54 119.52
CA ASN A 326 -2.90 17.14 119.96
C ASN A 326 -2.92 16.11 121.09
N ASN A 327 -1.75 15.74 121.64
CA ASN A 327 -1.54 14.73 122.69
C ASN A 327 -2.01 13.30 122.36
N GLY A 328 -2.60 13.06 121.18
CA GLY A 328 -2.84 11.74 120.58
C GLY A 328 -1.69 11.25 119.71
N GLY A 329 -0.49 11.84 119.84
CA GLY A 329 0.69 11.53 119.03
C GLY A 329 0.88 12.38 117.78
N ASN A 330 -0.01 13.37 117.51
CA ASN A 330 -0.01 14.14 116.27
C ASN A 330 0.27 15.64 116.48
N VAL A 331 1.27 16.19 115.77
CA VAL A 331 1.69 17.59 115.86
C VAL A 331 1.19 18.41 114.68
N GLY A 332 0.37 19.43 114.94
CA GLY A 332 -0.02 20.46 113.99
C GLY A 332 0.98 21.62 113.98
N ILE A 333 1.28 22.20 112.81
CA ILE A 333 1.99 23.49 112.68
C ILE A 333 1.23 24.36 111.67
N GLY A 334 0.86 25.58 112.07
CA GLY A 334 -0.10 26.40 111.31
C GLY A 334 -1.55 25.88 111.33
N THR A 335 -1.81 24.74 111.99
CA THR A 335 -3.12 24.11 112.11
C THR A 335 -3.32 23.51 113.49
N SER A 336 -4.53 23.62 114.03
CA SER A 336 -4.94 22.99 115.30
C SER A 336 -5.59 21.61 115.11
N THR A 337 -5.77 21.17 113.86
CA THR A 337 -6.34 19.85 113.52
C THR A 337 -5.34 18.99 112.75
N PRO A 338 -4.34 18.39 113.43
CA PRO A 338 -3.39 17.51 112.75
C PRO A 338 -4.01 16.18 112.34
N LEU A 339 -4.25 16.04 111.03
CA LEU A 339 -4.83 14.84 110.39
C LEU A 339 -3.84 13.66 110.32
N SER A 340 -2.56 13.91 110.61
CA SER A 340 -1.43 12.99 110.58
C SER A 340 -0.44 13.33 111.70
N SER A 341 0.52 12.46 111.99
CA SER A 341 1.42 12.63 113.14
C SER A 341 2.34 13.85 113.07
N LEU A 342 2.53 14.42 111.88
CA LEU A 342 2.95 15.81 111.68
C LEU A 342 2.12 16.39 110.52
N HIS A 343 1.31 17.42 110.79
CA HIS A 343 0.47 18.10 109.80
C HIS A 343 0.82 19.59 109.78
N ILE A 344 1.37 20.08 108.67
CA ILE A 344 1.80 21.47 108.54
C ILE A 344 0.94 22.18 107.50
N GLN A 345 0.08 23.09 107.97
CA GLN A 345 -0.80 23.89 107.11
C GLN A 345 -0.11 25.20 106.75
N GLY A 346 0.93 25.06 105.93
CA GLY A 346 1.83 26.12 105.49
C GLY A 346 3.04 25.50 104.78
N SER A 347 3.98 26.32 104.31
CA SER A 347 5.19 25.83 103.65
C SER A 347 6.16 25.21 104.67
N LEU A 348 6.26 23.88 104.68
CA LEU A 348 7.34 23.16 105.35
C LEU A 348 8.60 23.18 104.47
N ARG A 349 9.73 23.65 105.03
CA ARG A 349 11.08 23.44 104.47
C ARG A 349 11.84 22.45 105.36
N ILE A 350 12.43 21.42 104.74
CA ILE A 350 13.23 20.39 105.41
C ILE A 350 14.66 20.50 104.86
N ASN A 351 15.52 21.28 105.53
CA ASN A 351 16.93 21.38 105.15
C ASN A 351 17.78 20.37 105.93
N ASP A 352 18.49 19.52 105.20
CA ASP A 352 19.53 18.61 105.70
C ASP A 352 20.90 18.90 105.03
N ASP A 353 21.03 20.09 104.43
CA ASP A 353 22.13 20.54 103.58
C ASP A 353 22.40 19.67 102.33
N THR A 354 21.44 18.81 101.95
CA THR A 354 21.42 18.05 100.69
C THR A 354 20.22 18.36 99.77
N GLU A 355 19.42 19.39 100.12
CA GLU A 355 18.33 19.93 99.29
C GLU A 355 18.83 20.24 97.86
N GLY A 356 18.27 19.58 96.84
CA GLY A 356 18.73 19.69 95.45
C GLY A 356 17.60 19.85 94.44
N SER A 357 17.76 20.77 93.48
CA SER A 357 16.79 21.00 92.40
C SER A 357 16.51 19.70 91.62
N GLY A 358 15.24 19.36 91.47
CA GLY A 358 14.80 18.14 90.77
C GLY A 358 14.82 16.86 91.61
N LYS A 359 15.10 16.92 92.92
CA LYS A 359 14.90 15.79 93.83
C LYS A 359 13.52 15.79 94.49
N VAL A 360 13.09 14.61 94.95
CA VAL A 360 11.89 14.37 95.76
C VAL A 360 12.25 13.60 97.02
N LEU A 361 11.55 13.87 98.11
CA LEU A 361 11.75 13.19 99.38
C LEU A 361 11.00 11.84 99.37
N THR A 362 11.72 10.73 99.58
CA THR A 362 11.14 9.37 99.58
C THR A 362 11.47 8.64 100.88
N SER A 363 10.49 7.91 101.42
CA SER A 363 10.67 7.04 102.59
C SER A 363 11.26 5.68 102.19
N ASP A 364 12.15 5.14 103.02
CA ASP A 364 12.46 3.71 103.04
C ASP A 364 11.35 2.87 103.71
N LEU A 365 11.52 1.55 103.75
CA LEU A 365 10.60 0.61 104.39
C LEU A 365 10.58 0.68 105.94
N SER A 366 11.48 1.46 106.54
CA SER A 366 11.58 1.69 107.99
C SER A 366 10.98 3.04 108.42
N GLY A 367 10.57 3.89 107.46
CA GLY A 367 10.04 5.23 107.70
C GLY A 367 11.07 6.37 107.61
N ASN A 368 12.32 6.09 107.24
CA ASN A 368 13.34 7.14 107.11
C ASN A 368 13.23 7.84 105.75
N ALA A 369 13.15 9.17 105.77
CA ALA A 369 13.06 9.99 104.56
C ALA A 369 14.45 10.38 104.03
N SER A 370 14.63 10.38 102.70
CA SER A 370 15.84 10.90 102.04
C SER A 370 15.54 11.53 100.68
N TRP A 371 16.37 12.49 100.24
CA TRP A 371 16.22 13.18 98.96
C TRP A 371 16.77 12.34 97.78
N GLN A 372 15.86 11.77 96.98
CA GLN A 372 16.15 10.94 95.81
C GLN A 372 15.75 11.63 94.49
N THR A 373 16.29 11.17 93.36
CA THR A 373 15.91 11.71 92.04
C THR A 373 14.68 10.95 91.50
N PRO A 374 13.63 11.61 90.96
CA PRO A 374 12.45 10.95 90.42
C PRO A 374 12.77 10.01 89.25
N ALA A 375 12.14 8.84 89.23
CA ALA A 375 12.04 8.03 88.02
C ALA A 375 11.05 8.67 87.02
N ILE A 376 11.43 8.76 85.75
CA ILE A 376 10.70 9.53 84.74
C ILE A 376 9.40 8.81 84.35
N GLY A 377 8.27 9.53 84.41
CA GLY A 377 7.00 9.10 83.83
C GLY A 377 6.19 10.31 83.37
N SER A 378 6.04 10.47 82.05
CA SER A 378 5.23 11.55 81.43
C SER A 378 4.14 10.95 80.55
N SER A 379 2.90 11.40 80.73
CA SER A 379 1.73 10.90 79.99
C SER A 379 0.89 12.03 79.39
N LEU A 380 0.67 11.92 78.08
CA LEU A 380 -0.52 12.32 77.32
C LEU A 380 -1.09 13.75 77.48
N GLY A 381 -0.90 14.58 76.44
CA GLY A 381 -1.71 15.77 76.13
C GLY A 381 -1.64 16.09 74.64
N THR A 382 -2.77 16.18 73.94
CA THR A 382 -2.84 16.08 72.46
C THR A 382 -3.28 17.37 71.76
N ALA A 383 -2.48 17.88 70.79
CA ALA A 383 -2.97 18.53 69.54
C ALA A 383 -1.84 19.00 68.59
N ASN A 384 -1.37 18.11 67.70
CA ASN A 384 -0.84 18.37 66.35
C ASN A 384 -0.18 19.74 65.99
N TYR A 385 0.99 20.06 66.54
CA TYR A 385 2.08 20.67 65.77
C TYR A 385 3.43 20.16 66.30
N ILE A 386 4.37 19.83 65.41
CA ILE A 386 5.75 19.51 65.80
C ILE A 386 6.42 20.82 66.26
N PRO A 387 7.06 20.87 67.45
CA PRO A 387 7.71 22.09 67.93
C PRO A 387 8.77 22.59 66.95
N LYS A 388 8.79 23.91 66.72
CA LYS A 388 9.81 24.57 65.89
C LYS A 388 11.15 24.53 66.62
N PHE A 389 12.02 23.59 66.27
CA PHE A 389 13.35 23.45 66.86
C PHE A 389 14.19 24.72 66.63
N LEU A 390 14.56 25.42 67.71
CA LEU A 390 15.17 26.75 67.69
C LEU A 390 16.47 26.86 68.51
N SER A 391 17.36 25.88 68.38
CA SER A 391 18.82 26.07 68.59
C SER A 391 19.58 24.88 67.99
N ALA A 392 20.89 25.02 67.80
CA ALA A 392 21.72 24.05 67.09
C ALA A 392 22.58 23.15 68.01
N SER A 393 22.32 23.13 69.32
CA SER A 393 23.21 22.52 70.31
C SER A 393 22.90 21.08 70.69
N GLU A 394 21.62 20.69 70.82
CA GLU A 394 21.24 19.36 71.33
C GLU A 394 20.13 18.74 70.46
N LEU A 395 20.51 17.78 69.60
CA LEU A 395 19.65 17.09 68.64
C LEU A 395 19.04 15.80 69.23
N ASP A 396 18.37 15.92 70.37
CA ASP A 396 17.77 14.77 71.06
C ASP A 396 16.52 14.23 70.34
N ASN A 397 16.78 13.40 69.33
CA ASN A 397 15.87 12.45 68.68
C ASN A 397 14.84 13.00 67.67
N SER A 398 14.94 14.25 67.21
CA SER A 398 14.12 14.72 66.08
C SER A 398 14.73 14.35 64.72
N LEU A 399 14.00 13.54 63.94
CA LEU A 399 14.34 13.25 62.54
C LEU A 399 13.90 14.35 61.56
N LEU A 400 13.13 15.35 61.97
CA LEU A 400 12.55 16.36 61.07
C LEU A 400 13.21 17.73 61.25
N TYR A 401 13.80 18.25 60.17
CA TYR A 401 14.63 19.45 60.13
C TYR A 401 14.10 20.45 59.09
N GLN A 402 14.16 21.76 59.40
CA GLN A 402 13.79 22.82 58.46
C GLN A 402 15.00 23.70 58.11
N ASN A 403 15.27 23.84 56.81
CA ASN A 403 16.30 24.71 56.27
C ASN A 403 15.64 25.75 55.34
N GLY A 404 15.26 26.90 55.90
CA GLY A 404 14.48 27.93 55.19
C GLY A 404 13.11 27.41 54.73
N GLU A 405 12.83 27.48 53.42
CA GLU A 405 11.61 26.91 52.82
C GLU A 405 11.61 25.38 52.68
N LYS A 406 12.70 24.69 53.04
CA LYS A 406 12.90 23.27 52.75
C LYS A 406 12.77 22.43 54.02
N ILE A 407 12.03 21.32 53.94
CA ILE A 407 11.89 20.34 55.01
C ILE A 407 12.71 19.09 54.66
N GLY A 408 13.59 18.68 55.56
CA GLY A 408 14.29 17.40 55.54
C GLY A 408 13.74 16.45 56.58
N ILE A 409 13.61 15.17 56.24
CA ILE A 409 13.37 14.08 57.19
C ILE A 409 14.54 13.11 57.05
N GLY A 410 15.27 12.87 58.14
CA GLY A 410 16.54 12.13 58.16
C GLY A 410 17.71 12.87 57.49
N THR A 411 17.59 14.16 57.22
CA THR A 411 18.67 14.97 56.62
C THR A 411 18.60 16.45 57.01
N THR A 412 19.75 17.04 57.33
CA THR A 412 19.88 18.47 57.68
C THR A 412 20.18 19.37 56.48
N SER A 413 20.42 18.78 55.30
CA SER A 413 20.72 19.51 54.06
C SER A 413 19.72 19.17 52.94
N PRO A 414 18.41 19.43 53.13
CA PRO A 414 17.39 19.15 52.13
C PRO A 414 17.64 19.98 50.86
N THR A 415 17.73 19.30 49.72
CA THR A 415 17.94 19.90 48.40
C THR A 415 16.62 20.32 47.76
N GLY A 416 15.58 19.49 47.86
CA GLY A 416 14.20 19.80 47.49
C GLY A 416 13.40 20.50 48.61
N ARG A 417 12.19 21.00 48.30
CA ARG A 417 11.30 21.63 49.31
C ARG A 417 10.78 20.62 50.36
N LEU A 418 10.66 19.35 50.00
CA LEU A 418 10.54 18.23 50.93
C LEU A 418 11.53 17.15 50.47
N GLN A 419 12.41 16.70 51.36
CA GLN A 419 13.34 15.58 51.13
C GLN A 419 13.22 14.60 52.30
N ILE A 420 13.12 13.31 51.98
CA ILE A 420 13.09 12.22 52.96
C ILE A 420 14.27 11.31 52.65
N GLN A 421 15.06 10.97 53.66
CA GLN A 421 16.33 10.27 53.54
C GLN A 421 16.49 9.30 54.72
N ALA A 422 17.05 8.12 54.46
CA ALA A 422 17.38 7.16 55.51
C ALA A 422 18.63 7.57 56.31
N ASP A 423 18.73 7.05 57.54
CA ASP A 423 20.01 6.86 58.20
C ASP A 423 20.91 5.97 57.30
N PRO A 424 22.20 6.30 57.07
CA PRO A 424 23.12 5.48 56.28
C PRO A 424 23.30 4.02 56.74
N THR A 425 22.86 3.69 57.96
CA THR A 425 22.89 2.35 58.55
C THR A 425 21.52 1.64 58.56
N ALA A 426 20.44 2.30 58.11
CA ALA A 426 19.13 1.69 58.02
C ALA A 426 19.08 0.59 56.95
N HIS A 427 18.37 -0.50 57.26
CA HIS A 427 18.18 -1.62 56.34
C HIS A 427 17.09 -1.29 55.31
N ASP A 428 17.27 -1.68 54.05
CA ASP A 428 16.39 -1.32 52.91
C ASP A 428 14.90 -1.62 53.13
N THR A 429 14.60 -2.61 53.98
CA THR A 429 13.25 -3.03 54.36
C THR A 429 12.53 -2.11 55.35
N ILE A 430 13.14 -1.01 55.78
CA ILE A 430 12.51 0.01 56.63
C ILE A 430 11.86 1.07 55.71
N PRO A 431 10.57 1.41 55.90
CA PRO A 431 9.93 2.48 55.16
C PRO A 431 10.64 3.83 55.31
N LEU A 432 10.98 4.47 54.19
CA LEU A 432 11.36 5.89 54.15
C LEU A 432 10.13 6.78 54.40
N PHE A 433 9.00 6.43 53.78
CA PHE A 433 7.77 7.21 53.82
C PHE A 433 6.56 6.28 53.75
N GLU A 434 5.56 6.49 54.61
CA GLU A 434 4.39 5.62 54.72
C GLU A 434 3.10 6.44 54.90
N ILE A 435 2.11 6.20 54.04
CA ILE A 435 0.75 6.76 54.14
C ILE A 435 -0.19 5.64 54.57
N LYS A 436 -1.08 5.93 55.55
CA LYS A 436 -2.08 4.99 56.07
C LYS A 436 -3.51 5.49 55.90
N ASP A 437 -4.46 4.57 55.76
CA ASP A 437 -5.89 4.87 55.79
C ASP A 437 -6.40 5.15 57.21
N LYS A 438 -7.68 5.54 57.30
CA LYS A 438 -8.40 5.76 58.57
C LYS A 438 -8.57 4.50 59.45
N TYR A 439 -8.08 3.35 59.02
CA TYR A 439 -8.04 2.09 59.76
C TYR A 439 -6.59 1.67 60.10
N ASN A 440 -5.64 2.61 60.00
CA ASN A 440 -4.21 2.43 60.24
C ASN A 440 -3.54 1.37 59.33
N LYS A 441 -4.10 1.14 58.13
CA LYS A 441 -3.51 0.26 57.12
C LYS A 441 -2.75 1.07 56.09
N THR A 442 -1.54 0.64 55.75
CA THR A 442 -0.73 1.22 54.69
C THR A 442 -1.52 1.29 53.38
N VAL A 443 -1.50 2.45 52.71
CA VAL A 443 -2.09 2.69 51.37
C VAL A 443 -1.05 3.14 50.35
N MET A 444 0.06 3.70 50.80
CA MET A 444 1.27 3.91 50.02
C MET A 444 2.48 3.76 50.93
N VAL A 445 3.57 3.16 50.45
CA VAL A 445 4.84 3.09 51.17
C VAL A 445 6.01 3.15 50.20
N VAL A 446 7.07 3.85 50.60
CA VAL A 446 8.34 3.97 49.89
C VAL A 446 9.42 3.35 50.76
N TYR A 447 10.18 2.43 50.19
CA TYR A 447 11.40 1.84 50.75
C TYR A 447 12.64 2.42 50.04
N GLN A 448 13.83 1.98 50.41
CA GLN A 448 15.06 2.41 49.74
C GLN A 448 15.19 1.88 48.30
N ASP A 449 14.50 0.78 47.98
CA ASP A 449 14.54 0.10 46.68
C ASP A 449 13.24 0.19 45.84
N SER A 450 12.11 0.57 46.46
CA SER A 450 10.78 0.30 45.91
C SER A 450 9.67 1.24 46.39
N VAL A 451 8.57 1.28 45.64
CA VAL A 451 7.33 1.99 46.01
C VAL A 451 6.14 1.04 45.86
N HIS A 452 5.33 0.91 46.90
CA HIS A 452 4.09 0.14 46.89
C HIS A 452 2.87 1.04 47.10
N PHE A 453 1.76 0.65 46.47
CA PHE A 453 0.42 1.18 46.73
C PHE A 453 -0.50 0.03 47.15
N PHE A 454 -1.35 0.26 48.13
CA PHE A 454 -2.36 -0.71 48.57
C PHE A 454 -3.75 -0.07 48.45
N ILE A 455 -4.61 -0.69 47.64
CA ILE A 455 -5.98 -0.25 47.39
C ILE A 455 -6.92 -1.28 48.02
N LYS A 456 -7.92 -0.82 48.78
CA LYS A 456 -8.98 -1.67 49.34
C LYS A 456 -10.23 -1.60 48.47
N ASP A 457 -10.48 -2.65 47.71
CA ASP A 457 -11.73 -2.83 46.96
C ASP A 457 -12.87 -3.34 47.88
N PRO A 458 -14.00 -2.61 48.01
CA PRO A 458 -15.09 -2.98 48.92
C PRO A 458 -16.07 -4.01 48.30
N GLY A 459 -15.60 -5.21 47.96
CA GLY A 459 -16.50 -6.30 47.56
C GLY A 459 -15.89 -7.66 47.18
N GLY A 460 -14.65 -7.72 46.69
CA GLY A 460 -14.07 -8.92 46.07
C GLY A 460 -13.91 -10.16 46.96
N SER A 461 -14.56 -11.28 46.60
CA SER A 461 -14.51 -12.55 47.33
C SER A 461 -13.42 -13.51 46.83
N LYS A 462 -12.21 -13.41 47.41
CA LYS A 462 -11.13 -14.44 47.41
C LYS A 462 -10.62 -15.04 46.07
N ALA A 463 -11.06 -14.55 44.93
CA ALA A 463 -10.48 -14.83 43.62
C ALA A 463 -10.31 -13.52 42.84
N GLU A 464 -9.39 -13.51 41.87
CA GLU A 464 -9.08 -12.39 40.98
C GLU A 464 -8.53 -11.11 41.65
N ASN A 465 -7.38 -11.23 42.31
CA ASN A 465 -6.48 -10.09 42.53
C ASN A 465 -6.01 -9.52 41.16
N LYS A 466 -6.73 -8.56 40.59
CA LYS A 466 -6.35 -7.80 39.39
C LYS A 466 -5.91 -6.39 39.78
N GLY A 467 -4.73 -6.31 40.42
CA GLY A 467 -4.16 -5.05 40.90
C GLY A 467 -3.69 -4.12 39.77
N ALA A 468 -3.75 -2.81 39.98
CA ALA A 468 -3.34 -1.80 39.01
C ALA A 468 -1.84 -1.85 38.64
N PHE A 469 -1.00 -2.39 39.52
CA PHE A 469 0.40 -2.75 39.23
C PHE A 469 0.84 -3.86 40.21
N ALA A 470 1.10 -5.08 39.74
CA ALA A 470 1.48 -6.21 40.59
C ALA A 470 2.44 -7.18 39.87
N VAL A 471 3.57 -7.49 40.49
CA VAL A 471 4.80 -7.93 39.78
C VAL A 471 5.31 -9.32 40.22
N SER A 472 4.62 -10.07 41.10
CA SER A 472 5.04 -11.45 41.41
C SER A 472 3.88 -12.42 41.68
N GLY A 473 4.01 -13.64 41.14
CA GLY A 473 3.10 -14.76 41.41
C GLY A 473 3.67 -15.73 42.44
N LYS A 474 3.90 -15.26 43.68
CA LYS A 474 4.29 -16.13 44.80
C LYS A 474 3.07 -16.77 45.45
N ASN A 475 3.18 -18.07 45.76
CA ASN A 475 2.15 -18.81 46.50
C ASN A 475 2.35 -18.70 48.03
N SER A 476 1.48 -19.38 48.80
CA SER A 476 1.54 -19.43 50.27
C SER A 476 2.82 -20.07 50.84
N THR A 477 3.57 -20.85 50.07
CA THR A 477 4.88 -21.41 50.48
C THR A 477 6.06 -20.52 50.05
N LYS A 478 5.80 -19.27 49.65
CA LYS A 478 6.76 -18.28 49.10
C LYS A 478 7.43 -18.68 47.77
N ASN A 479 7.05 -19.81 47.17
CA ASN A 479 7.55 -20.24 45.87
C ASN A 479 6.89 -19.42 44.76
N PHE A 480 7.67 -19.05 43.74
CA PHE A 480 7.12 -18.50 42.50
C PHE A 480 6.38 -19.62 41.75
N THR A 481 5.12 -19.40 41.38
CA THR A 481 4.32 -20.36 40.59
C THR A 481 4.03 -19.88 39.17
N SER A 482 4.03 -18.55 38.96
CA SER A 482 3.90 -17.93 37.64
C SER A 482 4.59 -16.56 37.62
N ASN A 483 5.13 -16.20 36.46
CA ASN A 483 5.84 -14.94 36.24
C ASN A 483 4.89 -13.92 35.58
N PHE A 484 4.62 -12.76 36.19
CA PHE A 484 3.55 -11.84 35.74
C PHE A 484 4.02 -10.54 35.10
N PHE A 485 5.15 -9.99 35.55
CA PHE A 485 5.83 -8.86 34.92
C PHE A 485 7.32 -9.00 35.24
N HIS A 486 8.18 -9.11 34.23
CA HIS A 486 9.61 -9.37 34.39
C HIS A 486 10.40 -8.42 33.48
N LEU A 487 11.09 -7.47 34.10
CA LEU A 487 12.03 -6.58 33.43
C LEU A 487 13.46 -7.03 33.77
N ASN A 488 14.34 -7.13 32.79
CA ASN A 488 15.78 -7.22 32.99
C ASN A 488 16.51 -6.25 32.06
N THR A 489 17.83 -6.11 32.21
CA THR A 489 18.66 -5.17 31.43
C THR A 489 18.56 -5.32 29.91
N SER A 490 18.03 -6.44 29.42
CA SER A 490 17.88 -6.75 28.01
C SER A 490 16.44 -6.98 27.56
N ASN A 491 15.46 -7.23 28.43
CA ASN A 491 14.14 -7.73 28.03
C ASN A 491 12.99 -7.17 28.89
N LEU A 492 11.82 -7.01 28.28
CA LEU A 492 10.56 -6.60 28.91
C LEU A 492 9.51 -7.70 28.72
N PHE A 493 9.03 -8.32 29.80
CA PHE A 493 7.97 -9.33 29.76
C PHE A 493 6.79 -8.92 30.65
N SER A 494 5.56 -9.15 30.19
CA SER A 494 4.32 -8.82 30.90
C SER A 494 3.22 -9.83 30.56
N GLY A 495 2.39 -10.18 31.55
CA GLY A 495 1.40 -11.25 31.44
C GLY A 495 1.91 -12.58 31.98
N ARG A 496 0.99 -13.41 32.47
CA ARG A 496 1.30 -14.68 33.15
C ARG A 496 2.13 -15.60 32.24
N ASP A 497 3.31 -15.95 32.71
CA ASP A 497 4.31 -16.82 32.10
C ASP A 497 4.80 -16.37 30.72
N ALA A 498 4.76 -15.06 30.47
CA ALA A 498 5.48 -14.44 29.35
C ALA A 498 7.00 -14.62 29.52
N GLY A 499 7.67 -15.13 28.48
CA GLY A 499 9.12 -15.35 28.47
C GLY A 499 9.63 -16.32 29.55
N GLN A 500 8.78 -17.25 30.03
CA GLN A 500 9.05 -18.04 31.24
C GLN A 500 10.45 -18.69 31.24
N LYS A 501 10.86 -19.33 30.14
CA LYS A 501 12.19 -19.97 30.06
C LYS A 501 13.35 -18.95 30.04
N LEU A 502 13.29 -17.88 29.23
CA LEU A 502 14.26 -16.77 29.27
C LEU A 502 14.36 -16.08 30.64
N SER A 503 13.33 -16.17 31.48
CA SER A 503 13.30 -15.55 32.81
C SER A 503 13.92 -16.39 33.94
N SER A 504 14.46 -17.58 33.62
CA SER A 504 15.06 -18.51 34.60
C SER A 504 16.59 -18.30 34.76
N PRO A 505 17.21 -18.54 35.93
CA PRO A 505 18.65 -18.32 36.20
C PRO A 505 19.64 -19.24 35.46
N VAL A 506 19.23 -19.89 34.37
CA VAL A 506 20.07 -20.80 33.56
C VAL A 506 20.67 -20.02 32.39
N ASN A 507 21.80 -20.49 31.85
CA ASN A 507 22.60 -19.80 30.81
C ASN A 507 21.87 -19.66 29.45
N TYR A 508 20.88 -18.77 29.38
CA TYR A 508 20.10 -18.45 28.18
C TYR A 508 20.59 -17.14 27.54
N THR A 509 20.68 -17.12 26.21
CA THR A 509 21.34 -16.03 25.45
C THR A 509 20.36 -15.05 24.80
N GLY A 510 19.13 -14.95 25.31
CA GLY A 510 18.07 -14.12 24.72
C GLY A 510 18.06 -12.66 25.22
N TYR A 511 18.05 -11.70 24.29
CA TYR A 511 18.15 -10.26 24.58
C TYR A 511 17.30 -9.41 23.64
N SER A 512 16.99 -8.17 24.04
CA SER A 512 16.14 -7.22 23.31
C SER A 512 14.72 -7.70 23.00
N ASN A 513 14.16 -8.63 23.80
CA ASN A 513 12.80 -9.13 23.59
C ASN A 513 11.75 -8.31 24.36
N ASN A 514 10.56 -8.16 23.77
CA ASN A 514 9.40 -7.49 24.36
C ASN A 514 8.16 -8.39 24.24
N PHE A 515 7.74 -9.04 25.34
CA PHE A 515 6.60 -9.98 25.35
C PHE A 515 5.46 -9.46 26.24
N LEU A 516 4.25 -9.36 25.70
CA LEU A 516 3.04 -8.93 26.41
C LEU A 516 1.88 -9.90 26.14
N GLY A 517 1.51 -10.69 27.14
CA GLY A 517 0.36 -11.61 27.06
C GLY A 517 0.59 -12.92 27.80
N PHE A 518 -0.49 -13.64 28.09
CA PHE A 518 -0.40 -14.96 28.71
C PHE A 518 0.40 -15.94 27.83
N GLU A 519 1.45 -16.52 28.39
CA GLU A 519 2.38 -17.46 27.73
C GLU A 519 3.00 -16.92 26.42
N ALA A 520 3.13 -15.60 26.27
CA ALA A 520 3.82 -14.98 25.14
C ALA A 520 5.32 -15.33 25.18
N GLY A 521 5.85 -15.99 24.14
CA GLY A 521 7.25 -16.45 24.11
C GLY A 521 7.62 -17.49 25.19
N PHE A 522 6.64 -18.25 25.72
CA PHE A 522 6.80 -19.16 26.87
C PHE A 522 8.01 -20.10 26.78
N ASN A 523 8.26 -20.70 25.60
CA ASN A 523 9.33 -21.68 25.40
C ASN A 523 10.72 -21.09 25.10
N ASP A 524 10.88 -19.76 25.03
CA ASP A 524 12.09 -19.17 24.46
C ASP A 524 13.33 -19.40 25.35
N THR A 525 14.44 -19.83 24.74
CA THR A 525 15.70 -20.15 25.43
C THR A 525 16.91 -19.38 24.88
N SER A 526 16.79 -18.74 23.71
CA SER A 526 17.93 -18.08 23.03
C SER A 526 17.52 -17.07 21.95
N GLY A 527 16.22 -16.90 21.68
CA GLY A 527 15.69 -15.91 20.77
C GLY A 527 15.96 -14.48 21.26
N TYR A 528 16.16 -13.57 20.32
CA TYR A 528 16.53 -12.19 20.59
C TYR A 528 15.83 -11.21 19.63
N LYS A 529 15.66 -9.96 20.04
CA LYS A 529 15.00 -8.89 19.26
C LYS A 529 13.55 -9.21 18.85
N ASN A 530 12.87 -10.12 19.54
CA ASN A 530 11.48 -10.49 19.25
C ASN A 530 10.48 -9.54 19.94
N THR A 531 9.36 -9.22 19.30
CA THR A 531 8.22 -8.50 19.90
C THR A 531 6.97 -9.36 19.79
N PHE A 532 6.46 -9.88 20.91
CA PHE A 532 5.28 -10.75 20.96
C PHE A 532 4.17 -10.07 21.78
N LEU A 533 2.97 -9.87 21.23
CA LEU A 533 1.85 -9.19 21.88
C LEU A 533 0.55 -9.97 21.67
N GLY A 534 0.12 -10.75 22.65
CA GLY A 534 -1.11 -11.52 22.61
C GLY A 534 -1.07 -12.80 23.45
N TYR A 535 -2.25 -13.40 23.65
CA TYR A 535 -2.39 -14.73 24.23
C TYR A 535 -1.61 -15.74 23.39
N ARG A 536 -0.59 -16.40 23.96
CA ARG A 536 0.23 -17.43 23.29
C ARG A 536 0.95 -16.99 22.01
N SER A 537 1.16 -15.69 21.79
CA SER A 537 1.97 -15.19 20.67
C SER A 537 3.42 -15.70 20.80
N GLY A 538 3.92 -16.38 19.76
CA GLY A 538 5.26 -16.99 19.76
C GLY A 538 5.49 -18.10 20.80
N TYR A 539 4.44 -18.74 21.31
CA TYR A 539 4.50 -19.71 22.43
C TYR A 539 5.64 -20.74 22.33
N SER A 540 5.86 -21.34 21.15
CA SER A 540 6.83 -22.42 20.93
C SER A 540 8.23 -21.93 20.57
N ASN A 541 8.49 -20.61 20.54
CA ASN A 541 9.79 -20.08 20.13
C ASN A 541 10.89 -20.65 21.02
N THR A 542 12.04 -21.04 20.46
CA THR A 542 13.18 -21.55 21.23
C THR A 542 14.45 -20.79 20.90
N SER A 543 14.68 -20.49 19.61
CA SER A 543 15.83 -19.73 19.12
C SER A 543 15.52 -18.75 17.98
N GLY A 544 14.27 -18.68 17.51
CA GLY A 544 13.85 -17.71 16.50
C GLY A 544 14.05 -16.27 16.98
N PHE A 545 14.48 -15.37 16.09
CA PHE A 545 14.90 -14.02 16.44
C PHE A 545 14.37 -12.94 15.47
N SER A 546 14.33 -11.69 15.92
CA SER A 546 13.84 -10.53 15.16
C SER A 546 12.42 -10.68 14.60
N ASN A 547 11.55 -11.47 15.26
CA ASN A 547 10.16 -11.66 14.86
C ASN A 547 9.23 -10.63 15.54
N ILE A 548 8.12 -10.28 14.88
CA ILE A 548 7.04 -9.46 15.43
C ILE A 548 5.74 -10.28 15.34
N PHE A 549 5.20 -10.77 16.45
CA PHE A 549 3.96 -11.56 16.49
C PHE A 549 2.90 -10.86 17.34
N ILE A 550 1.78 -10.44 16.74
CA ILE A 550 0.73 -9.66 17.42
C ILE A 550 -0.63 -10.33 17.20
N GLY A 551 -1.34 -10.66 18.28
CA GLY A 551 -2.64 -11.35 18.28
C GLY A 551 -2.60 -12.71 18.98
N ASP A 552 -3.78 -13.25 19.32
CA ASP A 552 -3.90 -14.60 19.86
C ASP A 552 -3.25 -15.63 18.93
N SER A 553 -2.35 -16.44 19.48
CA SER A 553 -1.68 -17.56 18.82
C SER A 553 -0.95 -17.19 17.52
N ALA A 554 -0.58 -15.92 17.34
CA ALA A 554 0.27 -15.49 16.23
C ALA A 554 1.66 -16.16 16.34
N GLY A 555 2.09 -16.85 15.30
CA GLY A 555 3.36 -17.61 15.30
C GLY A 555 3.47 -18.72 16.35
N PHE A 556 2.33 -19.29 16.82
CA PHE A 556 2.28 -20.22 17.96
C PHE A 556 3.30 -21.38 17.92
N LEU A 557 3.52 -22.02 16.76
CA LEU A 557 4.46 -23.14 16.57
C LEU A 557 5.85 -22.73 16.06
N ASN A 558 6.16 -21.43 15.96
CA ASN A 558 7.50 -20.98 15.56
C ASN A 558 8.52 -21.48 16.56
N THR A 559 9.61 -22.12 16.11
CA THR A 559 10.69 -22.62 16.98
C THR A 559 11.99 -21.88 16.72
N SER A 560 12.47 -21.93 15.48
CA SER A 560 13.71 -21.30 15.01
C SER A 560 13.52 -20.28 13.88
N GLY A 561 12.28 -20.10 13.39
CA GLY A 561 11.97 -19.13 12.33
C GLY A 561 12.28 -17.69 12.77
N TYR A 562 12.85 -16.89 11.88
CA TYR A 562 13.37 -15.55 12.19
C TYR A 562 12.97 -14.48 11.16
N LYS A 563 12.97 -13.22 11.59
CA LYS A 563 12.58 -12.03 10.79
C LYS A 563 11.18 -12.14 10.16
N ASN A 564 10.22 -12.74 10.86
CA ASN A 564 8.82 -12.81 10.45
C ASN A 564 7.98 -11.71 11.12
N VAL A 565 6.95 -11.20 10.45
CA VAL A 565 5.98 -10.25 10.98
C VAL A 565 4.58 -10.84 10.84
N PHE A 566 3.99 -11.37 11.92
CA PHE A 566 2.64 -11.96 11.93
C PHE A 566 1.71 -11.14 12.81
N ILE A 567 0.68 -10.53 12.22
CA ILE A 567 -0.29 -9.69 12.92
C ILE A 567 -1.70 -10.22 12.64
N GLY A 568 -2.51 -10.39 13.68
CA GLY A 568 -3.85 -10.95 13.64
C GLY A 568 -3.98 -12.34 14.28
N ASN A 569 -5.22 -12.71 14.64
CA ASN A 569 -5.52 -13.98 15.30
C ASN A 569 -5.05 -15.17 14.44
N GLN A 570 -4.23 -16.04 15.04
CA GLN A 570 -3.69 -17.25 14.41
C GLN A 570 -2.92 -17.01 13.10
N SER A 571 -2.44 -15.77 12.91
CA SER A 571 -1.56 -15.40 11.80
C SER A 571 -0.23 -16.18 11.91
N GLY A 572 0.10 -16.93 10.86
CA GLY A 572 1.29 -17.80 10.82
C GLY A 572 1.34 -18.90 11.89
N LYS A 573 0.20 -19.30 12.47
CA LYS A 573 0.13 -20.18 13.67
C LYS A 573 1.03 -21.42 13.59
N SER A 574 1.10 -22.08 12.44
CA SER A 574 1.83 -23.35 12.28
C SER A 574 3.24 -23.20 11.73
N ASN A 575 3.69 -21.97 11.41
CA ASN A 575 5.05 -21.76 10.92
C ASN A 575 6.06 -22.21 11.96
N SER A 576 6.89 -23.21 11.65
CA SER A 576 7.86 -23.78 12.59
C SER A 576 9.29 -23.26 12.41
N SER A 577 9.70 -23.00 11.16
CA SER A 577 11.07 -22.62 10.78
C SER A 577 11.17 -21.72 9.54
N GLY A 578 10.04 -21.27 8.99
CA GLY A 578 9.96 -20.32 7.89
C GLY A 578 10.39 -18.91 8.30
N ASN A 579 10.98 -18.16 7.36
CA ASN A 579 11.71 -16.92 7.61
C ASN A 579 11.31 -15.81 6.63
N TYR A 580 11.54 -14.55 7.00
CA TYR A 580 11.28 -13.38 6.13
C TYR A 580 9.83 -13.29 5.62
N ASN A 581 8.85 -13.81 6.38
CA ASN A 581 7.44 -13.75 6.00
C ASN A 581 6.73 -12.55 6.66
N VAL A 582 5.72 -11.99 5.98
CA VAL A 582 4.87 -10.90 6.51
C VAL A 582 3.40 -11.29 6.35
N PHE A 583 2.71 -11.63 7.43
CA PHE A 583 1.29 -12.03 7.44
C PHE A 583 0.45 -11.04 8.26
N LEU A 584 -0.59 -10.44 7.67
CA LEU A 584 -1.50 -9.51 8.35
C LEU A 584 -2.97 -9.89 8.09
N GLY A 585 -3.65 -10.39 9.13
CA GLY A 585 -5.07 -10.76 9.11
C GLY A 585 -5.43 -11.97 9.97
N TYR A 586 -6.71 -12.35 9.94
CA TYR A 586 -7.25 -13.53 10.63
C TYR A 586 -6.86 -14.82 9.90
N ASN A 587 -6.23 -15.77 10.59
CA ASN A 587 -5.77 -17.07 10.04
C ASN A 587 -4.90 -16.96 8.76
N THR A 588 -4.29 -15.79 8.54
CA THR A 588 -3.42 -15.51 7.39
C THR A 588 -2.15 -16.35 7.47
N GLY A 589 -1.81 -17.09 6.40
CA GLY A 589 -0.65 -17.99 6.38
C GLY A 589 -0.66 -19.10 7.46
N PHE A 590 -1.84 -19.49 7.98
CA PHE A 590 -2.00 -20.41 9.12
C PHE A 590 -1.10 -21.66 9.09
N SER A 591 -0.95 -22.31 7.94
CA SER A 591 -0.18 -23.56 7.77
C SER A 591 1.28 -23.36 7.33
N ASN A 592 1.73 -22.12 7.13
CA ASN A 592 2.89 -21.80 6.31
C ASN A 592 4.24 -22.16 6.95
N LEU A 593 4.94 -23.17 6.43
CA LEU A 593 6.30 -23.58 6.87
C LEU A 593 7.42 -22.99 5.98
N ALA A 594 7.07 -22.20 4.98
CA ALA A 594 7.98 -21.69 3.95
C ALA A 594 8.48 -20.27 4.26
N SER A 595 9.29 -19.69 3.35
CA SER A 595 9.95 -18.39 3.55
C SER A 595 9.62 -17.37 2.46
N TYR A 596 9.88 -16.09 2.75
CA TYR A 596 9.73 -14.95 1.84
C TYR A 596 8.30 -14.66 1.35
N ASN A 597 7.26 -15.08 2.08
CA ASN A 597 5.88 -14.87 1.69
C ASN A 597 5.26 -13.61 2.33
N VAL A 598 4.51 -12.83 1.56
CA VAL A 598 3.77 -11.63 2.02
C VAL A 598 2.28 -11.86 1.86
N PHE A 599 1.55 -12.12 2.95
CA PHE A 599 0.11 -12.40 2.92
C PHE A 599 -0.66 -11.32 3.70
N LEU A 600 -1.68 -10.72 3.10
CA LEU A 600 -2.53 -9.69 3.69
C LEU A 600 -4.00 -10.03 3.43
N GLY A 601 -4.82 -9.95 4.47
CA GLY A 601 -6.26 -10.20 4.41
C GLY A 601 -6.70 -11.54 5.04
N TYR A 602 -8.01 -11.65 5.27
CA TYR A 602 -8.67 -12.78 5.90
C TYR A 602 -8.34 -14.09 5.19
N GLU A 603 -7.70 -15.02 5.89
CA GLU A 603 -7.33 -16.36 5.43
C GLU A 603 -6.55 -16.39 4.09
N SER A 604 -5.87 -15.27 3.77
CA SER A 604 -4.93 -15.18 2.66
C SER A 604 -3.76 -16.16 2.87
N GLY A 605 -3.46 -16.95 1.84
CA GLY A 605 -2.44 -18.00 1.87
C GLY A 605 -2.60 -19.07 2.96
N ARG A 606 -3.81 -19.26 3.52
CA ARG A 606 -4.05 -20.08 4.72
C ARG A 606 -3.37 -21.45 4.68
N ASN A 607 -3.55 -22.20 3.59
CA ASN A 607 -3.13 -23.59 3.48
C ASN A 607 -1.72 -23.75 2.88
N ASN A 608 -0.96 -22.66 2.71
CA ASN A 608 0.42 -22.73 2.25
C ASN A 608 1.22 -23.64 3.17
N SER A 609 1.95 -24.61 2.59
CA SER A 609 2.74 -25.57 3.36
C SER A 609 4.22 -25.41 3.07
N SER A 610 4.57 -25.26 1.78
CA SER A 610 5.93 -25.26 1.26
C SER A 610 6.17 -24.19 0.17
N GLY A 611 5.12 -23.52 -0.29
CA GLY A 611 5.21 -22.45 -1.30
C GLY A 611 5.99 -21.23 -0.82
N PHE A 612 7.03 -20.81 -1.55
CA PHE A 612 7.91 -19.70 -1.16
C PHE A 612 7.85 -18.52 -2.14
N SER A 613 8.24 -17.33 -1.66
CA SER A 613 8.26 -16.06 -2.41
C SER A 613 6.90 -15.64 -3.01
N ASN A 614 5.78 -16.01 -2.38
CA ASN A 614 4.44 -15.61 -2.82
C ASN A 614 3.98 -14.29 -2.18
N SER A 615 3.16 -13.51 -2.88
CA SER A 615 2.56 -12.27 -2.37
C SER A 615 1.04 -12.29 -2.60
N PHE A 616 0.24 -12.47 -1.53
CA PHE A 616 -1.21 -12.68 -1.60
C PHE A 616 -1.98 -11.61 -0.80
N ILE A 617 -2.73 -10.73 -1.46
CA ILE A 617 -3.34 -9.54 -0.86
C ILE A 617 -4.85 -9.53 -1.14
N GLY A 618 -5.67 -9.96 -0.18
CA GLY A 618 -7.13 -9.92 -0.30
C GLY A 618 -7.85 -10.93 0.62
N TYR A 619 -9.18 -10.85 0.63
CA TYR A 619 -10.03 -11.87 1.23
C TYR A 619 -9.81 -13.20 0.49
N LEU A 620 -9.40 -14.26 1.19
CA LEU A 620 -9.17 -15.62 0.64
C LEU A 620 -8.14 -15.72 -0.51
N ALA A 621 -7.31 -14.69 -0.75
CA ALA A 621 -6.30 -14.70 -1.81
C ALA A 621 -5.31 -15.87 -1.64
N GLY A 622 -5.15 -16.71 -2.68
CA GLY A 622 -4.27 -17.87 -2.65
C GLY A 622 -4.57 -18.91 -1.55
N ARG A 623 -5.80 -18.94 -1.00
CA ARG A 623 -6.17 -19.75 0.18
C ARG A 623 -5.62 -21.19 0.16
N ASN A 624 -5.81 -21.89 -0.96
CA ASN A 624 -5.49 -23.32 -1.07
C ASN A 624 -4.09 -23.59 -1.66
N ASN A 625 -3.29 -22.54 -1.91
CA ASN A 625 -1.91 -22.71 -2.33
C ASN A 625 -1.19 -23.58 -1.30
N SER A 626 -0.50 -24.63 -1.72
CA SER A 626 0.22 -25.52 -0.81
C SER A 626 1.72 -25.46 -1.10
N SER A 627 2.11 -25.71 -2.35
CA SER A 627 3.50 -25.73 -2.81
C SER A 627 3.79 -24.83 -4.00
N GLY A 628 2.80 -24.05 -4.47
CA GLY A 628 2.98 -23.02 -5.51
C GLY A 628 3.89 -21.88 -5.06
N ASN A 629 4.76 -21.40 -5.95
CA ASN A 629 5.86 -20.47 -5.63
C ASN A 629 5.85 -19.24 -6.54
N ARG A 630 6.38 -18.11 -6.04
CA ARG A 630 6.56 -16.87 -6.81
C ARG A 630 5.28 -16.37 -7.48
N ASN A 631 4.13 -16.60 -6.85
CA ASN A 631 2.85 -16.09 -7.30
C ASN A 631 2.54 -14.73 -6.68
N VAL A 632 1.89 -13.83 -7.42
CA VAL A 632 1.38 -12.54 -6.95
C VAL A 632 -0.13 -12.53 -7.15
N PHE A 633 -0.92 -12.67 -6.08
CA PHE A 633 -2.38 -12.65 -6.12
C PHE A 633 -2.90 -11.43 -5.37
N MET A 634 -3.80 -10.65 -5.98
CA MET A 634 -4.40 -9.47 -5.35
C MET A 634 -5.90 -9.40 -5.67
N GLY A 635 -6.73 -9.24 -4.64
CA GLY A 635 -8.19 -9.18 -4.74
C GLY A 635 -8.90 -10.32 -4.02
N ASP A 636 -10.22 -10.17 -3.89
CA ASP A 636 -11.11 -11.20 -3.34
C ASP A 636 -10.98 -12.52 -4.14
N SER A 637 -10.59 -13.59 -3.46
CA SER A 637 -10.50 -14.96 -3.96
C SER A 637 -9.59 -15.13 -5.19
N ALA A 638 -8.66 -14.20 -5.41
CA ALA A 638 -7.64 -14.31 -6.46
C ALA A 638 -6.77 -15.55 -6.23
N GLY A 639 -6.70 -16.46 -7.22
CA GLY A 639 -5.96 -17.72 -7.13
C GLY A 639 -6.44 -18.69 -6.03
N TYR A 640 -7.71 -18.59 -5.59
CA TYR A 640 -8.26 -19.36 -4.46
C TYR A 640 -7.95 -20.86 -4.49
N SER A 641 -8.09 -21.49 -5.65
CA SER A 641 -7.93 -22.95 -5.86
C SER A 641 -6.56 -23.36 -6.40
N ASN A 642 -5.61 -22.43 -6.55
CA ASN A 642 -4.24 -22.81 -6.91
C ASN A 642 -3.66 -23.68 -5.79
N ILE A 643 -2.96 -24.78 -6.13
CA ILE A 643 -2.38 -25.72 -5.15
C ILE A 643 -0.86 -25.80 -5.33
N THR A 644 -0.43 -25.97 -6.58
CA THR A 644 0.96 -26.21 -7.00
C THR A 644 1.44 -25.23 -8.08
N GLY A 645 0.53 -24.52 -8.75
CA GLY A 645 0.85 -23.55 -9.79
C GLY A 645 1.78 -22.43 -9.29
N SER A 646 2.72 -22.04 -10.14
CA SER A 646 3.83 -21.14 -9.79
C SER A 646 4.06 -20.07 -10.86
N TYR A 647 4.69 -18.94 -10.48
CA TYR A 647 4.99 -17.80 -11.35
C TYR A 647 3.76 -17.12 -11.98
N ASN A 648 2.61 -17.14 -11.30
CA ASN A 648 1.40 -16.48 -11.78
C ASN A 648 1.20 -15.08 -11.18
N VAL A 649 0.57 -14.17 -11.92
CA VAL A 649 0.16 -12.83 -11.47
C VAL A 649 -1.35 -12.70 -11.68
N PHE A 650 -2.15 -12.80 -10.61
CA PHE A 650 -3.61 -12.70 -10.66
C PHE A 650 -4.11 -11.46 -9.90
N LEU A 651 -4.61 -10.46 -10.61
CA LEU A 651 -5.04 -9.17 -10.04
C LEU A 651 -6.53 -8.93 -10.36
N GLY A 652 -7.38 -8.89 -9.35
CA GLY A 652 -8.83 -8.69 -9.46
C GLY A 652 -9.65 -9.73 -8.71
N LYS A 653 -10.91 -9.41 -8.42
CA LYS A 653 -11.84 -10.35 -7.79
C LYS A 653 -12.03 -11.58 -8.67
N ASN A 654 -11.93 -12.77 -8.07
CA ASN A 654 -12.04 -14.08 -8.73
C ASN A 654 -11.01 -14.32 -9.87
N ALA A 655 -9.93 -13.53 -9.97
CA ALA A 655 -8.89 -13.73 -10.97
C ALA A 655 -8.19 -15.08 -10.75
N GLY A 656 -8.26 -15.97 -11.75
CA GLY A 656 -7.71 -17.33 -11.65
C GLY A 656 -8.32 -18.21 -10.55
N LEU A 657 -9.59 -17.95 -10.15
CA LEU A 657 -10.27 -18.59 -9.01
C LEU A 657 -10.09 -20.13 -8.93
N SER A 658 -10.25 -20.83 -10.06
CA SER A 658 -10.16 -22.30 -10.16
C SER A 658 -8.80 -22.79 -10.71
N THR A 659 -7.88 -21.88 -11.05
CA THR A 659 -6.67 -22.21 -11.81
C THR A 659 -5.61 -22.89 -10.95
N ASN A 660 -5.06 -24.01 -11.44
CA ASN A 660 -3.83 -24.61 -10.93
C ASN A 660 -2.85 -24.85 -12.07
N SER A 661 -2.14 -23.80 -12.49
CA SER A 661 -1.22 -23.78 -13.64
C SER A 661 -0.12 -22.73 -13.46
N ASN A 662 0.76 -22.53 -14.44
CA ASN A 662 1.99 -21.76 -14.27
C ASN A 662 2.18 -20.65 -15.31
N TYR A 663 2.97 -19.64 -14.95
CA TYR A 663 3.40 -18.54 -15.85
C TYR A 663 2.26 -17.72 -16.46
N ASN A 664 1.13 -17.59 -15.76
CA ASN A 664 -0.03 -16.83 -16.26
C ASN A 664 -0.10 -15.42 -15.67
N VAL A 665 -0.59 -14.46 -16.46
CA VAL A 665 -0.91 -13.09 -16.02
C VAL A 665 -2.40 -12.86 -16.27
N PHE A 666 -3.23 -12.84 -15.22
CA PHE A 666 -4.67 -12.57 -15.29
C PHE A 666 -5.00 -11.27 -14.56
N ILE A 667 -5.48 -10.25 -15.27
CA ILE A 667 -5.72 -8.90 -14.70
C ILE A 667 -7.14 -8.44 -15.04
N GLY A 668 -8.05 -8.52 -14.07
CA GLY A 668 -9.44 -8.08 -14.20
C GLY A 668 -10.43 -8.88 -13.36
N PHE A 669 -11.67 -8.39 -13.27
CA PHE A 669 -12.77 -9.10 -12.63
C PHE A 669 -13.09 -10.40 -13.38
N GLU A 670 -13.06 -11.53 -12.68
CA GLU A 670 -13.34 -12.88 -13.21
C GLU A 670 -12.46 -13.31 -14.40
N CYS A 671 -11.32 -12.63 -14.59
CA CYS A 671 -10.30 -12.97 -15.57
C CYS A 671 -9.73 -14.37 -15.28
N GLY A 672 -9.84 -15.30 -16.23
CA GLY A 672 -9.41 -16.69 -16.04
C GLY A 672 -10.11 -17.49 -14.95
N LYS A 673 -11.31 -17.07 -14.49
CA LYS A 673 -12.02 -17.62 -13.32
C LYS A 673 -12.08 -19.15 -13.28
N SER A 674 -12.60 -19.78 -14.32
CA SER A 674 -12.93 -21.22 -14.35
C SER A 674 -11.84 -22.08 -15.00
N ASN A 675 -10.60 -21.57 -15.06
CA ASN A 675 -9.56 -22.20 -15.87
C ASN A 675 -9.00 -23.50 -15.25
N GLY A 676 -8.74 -24.49 -16.09
CA GLY A 676 -8.29 -25.84 -15.72
C GLY A 676 -6.78 -25.99 -15.44
N SER A 677 -6.37 -27.23 -15.15
CA SER A 677 -5.03 -27.57 -14.63
C SER A 677 -3.87 -27.55 -15.64
N TYR A 678 -4.12 -27.15 -16.89
CA TYR A 678 -3.10 -27.13 -17.97
C TYR A 678 -3.03 -25.80 -18.73
N VAL A 679 -3.65 -24.75 -18.19
CA VAL A 679 -3.74 -23.41 -18.77
C VAL A 679 -2.48 -22.63 -18.39
N ASN A 680 -1.38 -22.84 -19.12
CA ASN A 680 -0.06 -22.27 -18.81
C ASN A 680 0.37 -21.20 -19.84
N ASN A 681 1.23 -20.28 -19.42
CA ASN A 681 1.84 -19.23 -20.26
C ASN A 681 0.83 -18.26 -20.91
N ASN A 682 -0.30 -17.97 -20.25
CA ASN A 682 -1.36 -17.11 -20.79
C ASN A 682 -1.31 -15.68 -20.24
N VAL A 683 -1.71 -14.70 -21.06
CA VAL A 683 -1.84 -13.27 -20.66
C VAL A 683 -3.26 -12.80 -20.93
N PHE A 684 -4.11 -12.82 -19.89
CA PHE A 684 -5.51 -12.40 -19.98
C PHE A 684 -5.70 -11.08 -19.20
N ILE A 685 -6.28 -10.07 -19.84
CA ILE A 685 -6.45 -8.72 -19.27
C ILE A 685 -7.82 -8.17 -19.65
N GLY A 686 -8.71 -7.96 -18.66
CA GLY A 686 -10.05 -7.41 -18.85
C GLY A 686 -11.12 -8.09 -18.01
N TYR A 687 -12.35 -7.58 -18.10
CA TYR A 687 -13.53 -8.20 -17.51
C TYR A 687 -13.79 -9.56 -18.19
N LYS A 688 -13.77 -10.65 -17.41
CA LYS A 688 -13.94 -12.06 -17.85
C LYS A 688 -13.06 -12.52 -19.03
N ALA A 689 -11.93 -11.84 -19.29
CA ALA A 689 -11.00 -12.27 -20.32
C ALA A 689 -10.56 -13.72 -20.07
N GLY A 690 -10.74 -14.59 -21.07
CA GLY A 690 -10.41 -16.01 -21.01
C GLY A 690 -11.01 -16.76 -19.80
N SER A 691 -12.26 -16.53 -19.42
CA SER A 691 -12.82 -17.06 -18.16
C SER A 691 -13.03 -18.58 -18.09
N SER A 692 -12.97 -19.31 -19.21
CA SER A 692 -13.50 -20.68 -19.33
C SER A 692 -12.51 -21.73 -19.87
N ASN A 693 -11.21 -21.41 -19.90
CA ASN A 693 -10.18 -22.22 -20.55
C ASN A 693 -9.95 -23.54 -19.79
N THR A 694 -10.26 -24.69 -20.38
CA THR A 694 -9.99 -26.00 -19.77
C THR A 694 -8.56 -26.46 -20.03
N THR A 695 -8.07 -26.37 -21.27
CA THR A 695 -6.73 -26.83 -21.69
C THR A 695 -6.09 -25.97 -22.78
N ALA A 696 -6.24 -24.65 -22.71
CA ALA A 696 -5.63 -23.70 -23.66
C ALA A 696 -4.37 -23.02 -23.07
N PRO A 697 -3.16 -23.41 -23.49
CA PRO A 697 -1.92 -22.70 -23.16
C PRO A 697 -1.54 -21.62 -24.20
N ASN A 698 -0.52 -20.82 -23.85
CA ASN A 698 0.22 -19.92 -24.74
C ASN A 698 -0.64 -18.84 -25.45
N SER A 699 -1.73 -18.40 -24.83
CA SER A 699 -2.70 -17.47 -25.45
C SER A 699 -2.74 -16.10 -24.76
N VAL A 700 -3.02 -15.06 -25.55
CA VAL A 700 -3.16 -13.66 -25.12
C VAL A 700 -4.61 -13.25 -25.35
N MET A 701 -5.29 -12.71 -24.33
CA MET A 701 -6.70 -12.28 -24.40
C MET A 701 -6.87 -10.93 -23.70
N ILE A 702 -6.89 -9.84 -24.45
CA ILE A 702 -6.88 -8.47 -23.92
C ILE A 702 -8.14 -7.72 -24.37
N GLY A 703 -9.08 -7.51 -23.44
CA GLY A 703 -10.36 -6.86 -23.69
C GLY A 703 -11.48 -7.42 -22.82
N SER A 704 -12.62 -6.73 -22.78
CA SER A 704 -13.83 -7.26 -22.14
C SER A 704 -14.34 -8.49 -22.91
N GLU A 705 -14.51 -9.61 -22.20
CA GLU A 705 -15.01 -10.89 -22.73
C GLU A 705 -14.19 -11.44 -23.93
N ALA A 706 -12.93 -11.00 -24.08
CA ALA A 706 -11.99 -11.56 -25.06
C ALA A 706 -11.74 -13.05 -24.76
N GLY A 707 -12.03 -13.93 -25.73
CA GLY A 707 -11.91 -15.38 -25.57
C GLY A 707 -12.74 -15.99 -24.44
N MET A 708 -13.85 -15.37 -24.03
CA MET A 708 -14.61 -15.77 -22.83
C MET A 708 -15.04 -17.25 -22.84
N SER A 709 -15.47 -17.77 -23.99
CA SER A 709 -15.92 -19.17 -24.15
C SER A 709 -14.80 -20.14 -24.58
N ASN A 710 -13.55 -19.70 -24.64
CA ASN A 710 -12.44 -20.56 -25.06
C ASN A 710 -12.21 -21.68 -24.05
N THR A 711 -12.17 -22.92 -24.53
CA THR A 711 -11.98 -24.12 -23.68
C THR A 711 -10.64 -24.78 -23.98
N THR A 712 -10.45 -25.27 -25.21
CA THR A 712 -9.25 -26.02 -25.62
C THR A 712 -8.40 -25.31 -26.68
N GLY A 713 -8.91 -24.22 -27.27
CA GLY A 713 -8.25 -23.46 -28.33
C GLY A 713 -6.94 -22.82 -27.88
N ALA A 714 -5.80 -23.41 -28.24
CA ALA A 714 -4.47 -22.97 -27.82
C ALA A 714 -3.84 -21.91 -28.74
N GLN A 715 -2.79 -21.25 -28.27
CA GLN A 715 -1.93 -20.36 -29.08
C GLN A 715 -2.67 -19.19 -29.75
N ASN A 716 -3.73 -18.68 -29.14
CA ASN A 716 -4.57 -17.62 -29.69
C ASN A 716 -4.14 -16.23 -29.20
N ILE A 717 -4.21 -15.21 -30.06
CA ILE A 717 -4.01 -13.79 -29.71
C ILE A 717 -5.32 -13.06 -30.01
N PHE A 718 -6.11 -12.78 -28.97
CA PHE A 718 -7.38 -12.06 -29.05
C PHE A 718 -7.24 -10.69 -28.38
N ILE A 719 -7.35 -9.59 -29.13
CA ILE A 719 -7.16 -8.23 -28.62
C ILE A 719 -8.34 -7.35 -29.07
N GLY A 720 -9.18 -6.93 -28.13
CA GLY A 720 -10.40 -6.18 -28.36
C GLY A 720 -11.58 -6.77 -27.59
N ALA A 721 -12.58 -5.94 -27.28
CA ALA A 721 -13.80 -6.43 -26.63
C ALA A 721 -14.52 -7.44 -27.55
N TYR A 722 -14.94 -8.57 -26.99
CA TYR A 722 -15.56 -9.71 -27.69
C TYR A 722 -14.70 -10.35 -28.81
N ALA A 723 -13.38 -10.10 -28.85
CA ALA A 723 -12.50 -10.80 -29.80
C ALA A 723 -12.47 -12.31 -29.49
N GLY A 724 -12.88 -13.14 -30.46
CA GLY A 724 -12.98 -14.60 -30.30
C GLY A 724 -13.90 -15.08 -29.17
N ASN A 725 -14.96 -14.34 -28.83
CA ASN A 725 -15.82 -14.61 -27.67
C ASN A 725 -16.38 -16.05 -27.63
N ASP A 726 -16.84 -16.57 -28.77
CA ASP A 726 -17.49 -17.88 -28.91
C ASP A 726 -16.54 -18.94 -29.50
N ASN A 727 -15.24 -18.63 -29.65
CA ASN A 727 -14.24 -19.63 -29.99
C ASN A 727 -14.14 -20.62 -28.83
N THR A 728 -14.41 -21.91 -29.06
CA THR A 728 -14.30 -22.95 -28.02
C THR A 728 -13.04 -23.82 -28.20
N THR A 729 -12.70 -24.15 -29.46
CA THR A 729 -11.64 -25.12 -29.83
C THR A 729 -10.64 -24.61 -30.87
N GLY A 730 -10.96 -23.52 -31.59
CA GLY A 730 -10.09 -22.97 -32.63
C GLY A 730 -8.76 -22.47 -32.06
N GLN A 731 -7.66 -22.70 -32.79
CA GLN A 731 -6.29 -22.56 -32.30
C GLN A 731 -5.38 -21.82 -33.29
N ASN A 732 -4.28 -21.25 -32.78
CA ASN A 732 -3.29 -20.51 -33.59
C ASN A 732 -3.91 -19.34 -34.39
N ASN A 733 -4.90 -18.66 -33.81
CA ASN A 733 -5.56 -17.50 -34.41
C ASN A 733 -5.01 -16.17 -33.88
N VAL A 734 -5.09 -15.11 -34.69
CA VAL A 734 -4.76 -13.73 -34.30
C VAL A 734 -5.95 -12.83 -34.63
N PHE A 735 -6.80 -12.52 -33.65
CA PHE A 735 -7.97 -11.66 -33.79
C PHE A 735 -7.73 -10.32 -33.09
N ILE A 736 -7.60 -9.23 -33.84
CA ILE A 736 -7.28 -7.90 -33.30
C ILE A 736 -8.32 -6.89 -33.77
N GLY A 737 -9.25 -6.55 -32.88
CA GLY A 737 -10.36 -5.63 -33.12
C GLY A 737 -11.59 -6.01 -32.29
N ARG A 738 -12.50 -5.04 -32.08
CA ARG A 738 -13.79 -5.33 -31.42
C ARG A 738 -14.57 -6.37 -32.25
N SER A 739 -14.97 -7.45 -31.60
CA SER A 739 -15.70 -8.58 -32.20
C SER A 739 -15.00 -9.21 -33.41
N ALA A 740 -13.67 -9.10 -33.53
CA ALA A 740 -12.91 -9.82 -34.54
C ALA A 740 -13.02 -11.34 -34.29
N GLY A 741 -13.43 -12.09 -35.33
CA GLY A 741 -13.64 -13.54 -35.26
C GLY A 741 -14.58 -14.02 -34.16
N VAL A 742 -15.60 -13.23 -33.77
CA VAL A 742 -16.40 -13.47 -32.54
C VAL A 742 -16.94 -14.90 -32.43
N SER A 743 -17.50 -15.45 -33.52
CA SER A 743 -18.11 -16.79 -33.55
C SER A 743 -17.21 -17.88 -34.15
N SER A 744 -15.93 -17.56 -34.39
CA SER A 744 -14.99 -18.47 -35.06
C SER A 744 -14.52 -19.57 -34.14
N ASN A 745 -14.76 -20.82 -34.54
CA ASN A 745 -14.19 -22.03 -33.94
C ASN A 745 -13.12 -22.66 -34.85
N ALA A 746 -12.73 -21.97 -35.92
CA ALA A 746 -11.68 -22.36 -36.86
C ALA A 746 -10.28 -22.04 -36.35
N GLY A 747 -9.25 -22.64 -36.97
CA GLY A 747 -7.84 -22.41 -36.65
C GLY A 747 -7.03 -21.70 -37.75
N HIS A 748 -5.84 -21.23 -37.36
CA HIS A 748 -4.84 -20.61 -38.25
C HIS A 748 -5.32 -19.35 -38.99
N ASN A 749 -6.26 -18.59 -38.43
CA ASN A 749 -6.78 -17.36 -39.04
C ASN A 749 -6.13 -16.10 -38.45
N THR A 750 -5.83 -15.11 -39.30
CA THR A 750 -5.39 -13.76 -38.87
C THR A 750 -6.47 -12.75 -39.27
N LEU A 751 -7.23 -12.22 -38.31
CA LEU A 751 -8.36 -11.30 -38.52
C LEU A 751 -8.11 -9.98 -37.78
N VAL A 752 -7.68 -8.95 -38.50
CA VAL A 752 -7.37 -7.62 -37.95
C VAL A 752 -8.41 -6.61 -38.45
N GLY A 753 -9.06 -5.90 -37.54
CA GLY A 753 -10.11 -4.91 -37.80
C GLY A 753 -11.39 -5.11 -36.96
N ASN A 754 -12.16 -4.03 -36.78
CA ASN A 754 -13.50 -4.11 -36.17
C ASN A 754 -14.38 -5.03 -37.04
N LEU A 755 -15.06 -6.01 -36.43
CA LEU A 755 -15.92 -6.99 -37.11
C LEU A 755 -15.19 -7.82 -38.20
N SER A 756 -13.85 -7.88 -38.18
CA SER A 756 -13.06 -8.65 -39.15
C SER A 756 -13.35 -10.16 -38.99
N GLY A 757 -13.79 -10.79 -40.08
CA GLY A 757 -14.25 -12.18 -40.11
C GLY A 757 -15.34 -12.55 -39.10
N LEU A 758 -16.25 -11.61 -38.79
CA LEU A 758 -17.30 -11.74 -37.76
C LEU A 758 -18.04 -13.09 -37.82
N ALA A 759 -18.57 -13.45 -39.01
CA ALA A 759 -19.40 -14.62 -39.20
C ALA A 759 -18.62 -15.93 -39.46
N ASN A 760 -17.27 -15.90 -39.43
CA ASN A 760 -16.48 -17.11 -39.63
C ASN A 760 -16.80 -18.09 -38.50
N THR A 761 -17.13 -19.33 -38.82
CA THR A 761 -17.43 -20.39 -37.83
C THR A 761 -16.45 -21.55 -37.94
N SER A 762 -16.13 -22.00 -39.16
CA SER A 762 -15.24 -23.15 -39.40
C SER A 762 -14.22 -22.96 -40.54
N GLY A 763 -14.13 -21.77 -41.14
CA GLY A 763 -13.15 -21.43 -42.17
C GLY A 763 -11.74 -21.19 -41.62
N ASN A 764 -10.77 -21.99 -42.06
CA ASN A 764 -9.38 -21.99 -41.58
C ASN A 764 -8.44 -21.25 -42.55
N TYR A 765 -7.23 -20.91 -42.07
CA TYR A 765 -6.16 -20.31 -42.88
C TYR A 765 -6.50 -18.97 -43.56
N ASN A 766 -7.51 -18.26 -43.07
CA ASN A 766 -7.93 -16.98 -43.64
C ASN A 766 -7.11 -15.81 -43.07
N THR A 767 -6.74 -14.86 -43.93
CA THR A 767 -6.08 -13.61 -43.56
C THR A 767 -6.98 -12.43 -43.94
N ALA A 768 -7.46 -11.66 -42.96
CA ALA A 768 -8.32 -10.50 -43.15
C ALA A 768 -7.71 -9.27 -42.45
N PHE A 769 -7.59 -8.14 -43.17
CA PHE A 769 -7.07 -6.89 -42.64
C PHE A 769 -7.94 -5.71 -43.10
N GLY A 770 -8.78 -5.20 -42.21
CA GLY A 770 -9.67 -4.05 -42.47
C GLY A 770 -10.96 -4.09 -41.67
N TYR A 771 -11.64 -2.95 -41.59
CA TYR A 771 -13.02 -2.86 -41.10
C TYR A 771 -13.94 -3.71 -41.99
N ASN A 772 -14.76 -4.59 -41.40
CA ASN A 772 -15.63 -5.54 -42.13
C ASN A 772 -14.90 -6.43 -43.17
N ALA A 773 -13.59 -6.61 -43.08
CA ALA A 773 -12.88 -7.54 -43.95
C ALA A 773 -13.35 -8.99 -43.67
N LEU A 774 -13.63 -9.77 -44.72
CA LEU A 774 -14.11 -11.16 -44.66
C LEU A 774 -15.43 -11.36 -43.86
N TYR A 775 -16.22 -10.30 -43.65
CA TYR A 775 -17.33 -10.25 -42.69
C TYR A 775 -18.33 -11.42 -42.77
N SER A 776 -18.75 -11.81 -43.98
CA SER A 776 -19.81 -12.82 -44.21
C SER A 776 -19.30 -14.24 -44.48
N ASN A 777 -17.99 -14.48 -44.49
CA ASN A 777 -17.48 -15.84 -44.68
C ASN A 777 -17.87 -16.71 -43.48
N THR A 778 -18.44 -17.90 -43.70
CA THR A 778 -18.82 -18.83 -42.61
C THR A 778 -17.91 -20.07 -42.57
N THR A 779 -17.70 -20.75 -43.70
CA THR A 779 -16.89 -21.99 -43.76
C THR A 779 -15.75 -21.96 -44.79
N GLY A 780 -15.56 -20.85 -45.52
CA GLY A 780 -14.54 -20.71 -46.56
C GLY A 780 -13.11 -20.69 -46.00
N ASN A 781 -12.18 -21.35 -46.68
CA ASN A 781 -10.80 -21.58 -46.21
C ASN A 781 -9.76 -20.90 -47.12
N SER A 782 -8.60 -20.58 -46.56
CA SER A 782 -7.43 -20.08 -47.30
C SER A 782 -7.68 -18.80 -48.10
N ASN A 783 -8.56 -17.91 -47.60
CA ASN A 783 -8.84 -16.64 -48.24
C ASN A 783 -7.95 -15.51 -47.72
N THR A 784 -7.65 -14.54 -48.59
CA THR A 784 -6.98 -13.28 -48.21
C THR A 784 -7.91 -12.10 -48.51
N ALA A 785 -8.10 -11.19 -47.57
CA ALA A 785 -9.00 -10.05 -47.69
C ALA A 785 -8.38 -8.79 -47.06
N ILE A 786 -7.81 -7.89 -47.88
CA ILE A 786 -7.06 -6.72 -47.40
C ILE A 786 -7.72 -5.44 -47.93
N GLY A 787 -8.36 -4.69 -47.02
CA GLY A 787 -9.10 -3.46 -47.31
C GLY A 787 -10.39 -3.33 -46.49
N ASN A 788 -10.99 -2.13 -46.47
CA ASN A 788 -12.31 -1.92 -45.88
C ASN A 788 -13.35 -2.69 -46.69
N ALA A 789 -14.20 -3.49 -46.03
CA ALA A 789 -15.20 -4.36 -46.62
C ALA A 789 -14.65 -5.32 -47.71
N ALA A 790 -13.33 -5.59 -47.73
CA ALA A 790 -12.75 -6.57 -48.64
C ALA A 790 -13.35 -7.95 -48.34
N PHE A 791 -13.90 -8.63 -49.37
CA PHE A 791 -14.56 -9.92 -49.23
C PHE A 791 -15.72 -9.91 -48.20
N SER A 792 -16.46 -8.80 -48.12
CA SER A 792 -17.62 -8.68 -47.21
C SER A 792 -18.86 -9.41 -47.71
N SER A 793 -18.98 -9.66 -49.02
CA SER A 793 -20.05 -10.44 -49.65
C SER A 793 -19.53 -11.76 -50.25
N GLY A 794 -20.43 -12.74 -50.41
CA GLY A 794 -20.12 -14.11 -50.81
C GLY A 794 -19.84 -15.03 -49.62
N THR A 795 -20.50 -16.20 -49.58
CA THR A 795 -20.34 -17.20 -48.52
C THR A 795 -19.54 -18.40 -49.03
N ASN A 796 -18.65 -18.93 -48.19
CA ASN A 796 -17.99 -20.23 -48.33
C ASN A 796 -17.04 -20.42 -49.53
N PHE A 797 -16.82 -19.37 -50.34
CA PHE A 797 -15.72 -19.36 -51.30
C PHE A 797 -14.38 -19.55 -50.58
N SER A 798 -13.46 -20.25 -51.25
CA SER A 798 -12.16 -20.66 -50.68
C SER A 798 -11.03 -20.39 -51.66
N ASN A 799 -9.79 -20.36 -51.16
CA ASN A 799 -8.58 -20.12 -51.94
C ASN A 799 -8.69 -18.85 -52.82
N SER A 800 -9.17 -17.75 -52.25
CA SER A 800 -9.47 -16.52 -52.98
C SER A 800 -8.90 -15.27 -52.31
N THR A 801 -8.39 -14.34 -53.11
CA THR A 801 -7.68 -13.14 -52.67
C THR A 801 -8.39 -11.88 -53.14
N ALA A 802 -8.82 -11.05 -52.19
CA ALA A 802 -9.41 -9.74 -52.38
C ALA A 802 -8.46 -8.66 -51.84
N LEU A 803 -8.02 -7.73 -52.71
CA LEU A 803 -7.10 -6.65 -52.35
C LEU A 803 -7.66 -5.29 -52.80
N GLY A 804 -8.05 -4.44 -51.86
CA GLY A 804 -8.68 -3.14 -52.09
C GLY A 804 -9.93 -2.93 -51.24
N SER A 805 -10.48 -1.72 -51.27
CA SER A 805 -11.77 -1.41 -50.62
C SER A 805 -12.94 -2.02 -51.40
N GLY A 806 -13.94 -2.57 -50.72
CA GLY A 806 -15.20 -3.04 -51.32
C GLY A 806 -15.07 -4.22 -52.30
N VAL A 807 -13.96 -4.96 -52.28
CA VAL A 807 -13.69 -6.02 -53.26
C VAL A 807 -14.53 -7.28 -52.99
N ALA A 808 -15.62 -7.45 -53.75
CA ALA A 808 -16.45 -8.66 -53.74
C ALA A 808 -15.79 -9.84 -54.48
N ILE A 809 -15.94 -11.07 -53.97
CA ILE A 809 -15.51 -12.33 -54.63
C ILE A 809 -16.74 -13.14 -55.03
N THR A 810 -16.78 -13.63 -56.28
CA THR A 810 -17.96 -14.30 -56.87
C THR A 810 -17.84 -15.83 -56.97
N ALA A 811 -16.63 -16.38 -56.78
CA ALA A 811 -16.37 -17.82 -56.79
C ALA A 811 -15.02 -18.15 -56.12
N SER A 812 -14.84 -19.39 -55.69
CA SER A 812 -13.56 -19.94 -55.23
C SER A 812 -12.47 -19.90 -56.31
N ASN A 813 -11.20 -19.95 -55.89
CA ASN A 813 -10.02 -19.91 -56.74
C ASN A 813 -9.95 -18.62 -57.60
N MET A 814 -10.18 -17.46 -56.98
CA MET A 814 -10.17 -16.16 -57.64
C MET A 814 -9.24 -15.16 -56.94
N VAL A 815 -8.42 -14.44 -57.72
CA VAL A 815 -7.72 -13.23 -57.26
C VAL A 815 -8.42 -12.03 -57.89
N ARG A 816 -8.82 -11.06 -57.08
CA ARG A 816 -9.40 -9.78 -57.50
C ARG A 816 -8.70 -8.63 -56.78
N ILE A 817 -8.20 -7.68 -57.55
CA ILE A 817 -7.50 -6.49 -57.07
C ILE A 817 -8.30 -5.28 -57.54
N GLY A 818 -8.69 -4.42 -56.63
CA GLY A 818 -9.54 -3.26 -56.90
C GLY A 818 -11.03 -3.56 -57.02
N ASN A 819 -11.81 -2.47 -56.95
CA ASN A 819 -13.24 -2.39 -57.21
C ASN A 819 -13.51 -1.70 -58.56
N THR A 820 -14.76 -1.37 -58.86
CA THR A 820 -15.21 -0.71 -60.11
C THR A 820 -14.57 0.64 -60.39
N SER A 821 -14.11 1.39 -59.37
CA SER A 821 -13.47 2.70 -59.54
C SER A 821 -11.96 2.65 -59.76
N VAL A 822 -11.31 1.48 -59.74
CA VAL A 822 -9.89 1.36 -60.06
C VAL A 822 -9.65 1.54 -61.56
N THR A 823 -9.01 2.66 -61.92
CA THR A 823 -8.73 3.03 -63.32
C THR A 823 -7.47 2.39 -63.89
N SER A 824 -6.52 1.96 -63.06
CA SER A 824 -5.27 1.31 -63.48
C SER A 824 -4.72 0.38 -62.39
N ILE A 825 -4.14 -0.75 -62.80
CA ILE A 825 -3.42 -1.70 -61.94
C ILE A 825 -2.00 -1.84 -62.51
N GLY A 826 -1.04 -1.11 -61.92
CA GLY A 826 0.33 -1.04 -62.41
C GLY A 826 1.23 -2.18 -61.94
N GLY A 827 2.14 -2.62 -62.81
CA GLY A 827 3.27 -3.48 -62.48
C GLY A 827 4.48 -3.10 -63.33
N GLN A 828 5.67 -3.00 -62.73
CA GLN A 828 6.90 -2.64 -63.44
C GLN A 828 7.41 -3.75 -64.38
N VAL A 829 6.99 -4.99 -64.12
CA VAL A 829 7.26 -6.17 -64.95
C VAL A 829 5.95 -6.88 -65.27
N GLY A 830 5.92 -7.60 -66.41
CA GLY A 830 4.75 -8.39 -66.81
C GLY A 830 4.50 -9.60 -65.91
N TRP A 831 3.27 -10.11 -65.94
CA TRP A 831 2.87 -11.32 -65.22
C TRP A 831 3.39 -12.58 -65.95
N THR A 832 4.41 -13.24 -65.40
CA THR A 832 4.96 -14.48 -65.96
C THR A 832 4.05 -15.68 -65.65
N THR A 833 3.62 -16.40 -66.68
CA THR A 833 2.90 -17.69 -66.55
C THR A 833 3.82 -18.88 -66.85
N VAL A 834 3.48 -20.07 -66.34
CA VAL A 834 4.26 -21.29 -66.59
C VAL A 834 3.99 -21.85 -67.99
N SER A 835 4.99 -21.82 -68.87
CA SER A 835 4.86 -22.26 -70.28
C SER A 835 5.96 -23.25 -70.73
N ASP A 836 6.75 -23.77 -69.79
CA ASP A 836 7.78 -24.79 -70.04
C ASP A 836 7.15 -26.11 -70.56
N ALA A 837 7.77 -26.72 -71.57
CA ALA A 837 7.28 -27.97 -72.18
C ALA A 837 7.19 -29.13 -71.18
N ARG A 838 8.03 -29.16 -70.13
CA ARG A 838 8.01 -30.18 -69.06
C ARG A 838 6.75 -30.15 -68.22
N PHE A 839 6.01 -29.05 -68.24
CA PHE A 839 4.75 -28.87 -67.50
C PHE A 839 3.51 -28.94 -68.42
N LYS A 840 3.70 -29.20 -69.72
CA LYS A 840 2.63 -29.41 -70.70
C LYS A 840 2.42 -30.90 -70.96
N LYS A 841 1.19 -31.29 -71.27
CA LYS A 841 0.78 -32.66 -71.65
C LYS A 841 -0.17 -32.60 -72.84
N ASN A 842 -0.24 -33.68 -73.61
CA ASN A 842 -1.13 -33.82 -74.78
C ASN A 842 -1.00 -32.63 -75.75
N ILE A 843 0.23 -32.20 -76.04
CA ILE A 843 0.53 -31.07 -76.92
C ILE A 843 0.07 -31.43 -78.34
N THR A 844 -0.87 -30.65 -78.89
CA THR A 844 -1.39 -30.76 -80.25
C THR A 844 -1.51 -29.37 -80.87
N GLU A 845 -1.44 -29.27 -82.20
CA GLU A 845 -1.45 -27.99 -82.93
C GLU A 845 -2.87 -27.48 -83.22
N ASN A 846 -3.85 -27.82 -82.37
CA ASN A 846 -5.26 -27.47 -82.54
C ASN A 846 -5.57 -26.02 -82.09
N VAL A 847 -4.89 -25.05 -82.70
CA VAL A 847 -5.12 -23.61 -82.52
C VAL A 847 -5.74 -23.06 -83.79
N HIS A 848 -6.90 -22.42 -83.65
CA HIS A 848 -7.56 -21.71 -84.74
C HIS A 848 -6.95 -20.31 -84.90
N GLY A 849 -6.69 -19.93 -86.15
CA GLY A 849 -6.00 -18.69 -86.50
C GLY A 849 -6.96 -17.69 -87.15
N LEU A 850 -6.88 -17.58 -88.47
CA LEU A 850 -7.59 -16.57 -89.24
C LEU A 850 -9.11 -16.78 -89.21
N ASP A 851 -9.57 -18.02 -89.13
CA ASP A 851 -10.99 -18.39 -89.05
C ASP A 851 -11.65 -18.02 -87.69
N PHE A 852 -10.87 -18.01 -86.61
CA PHE A 852 -11.27 -17.45 -85.31
C PHE A 852 -11.20 -15.91 -85.35
N ILE A 853 -10.05 -15.34 -85.70
CA ILE A 853 -9.82 -13.88 -85.66
C ILE A 853 -10.77 -13.11 -86.58
N THR A 854 -11.06 -13.59 -87.79
CA THR A 854 -11.97 -12.89 -88.74
C THR A 854 -13.44 -12.90 -88.33
N LYS A 855 -13.84 -13.72 -87.35
CA LYS A 855 -15.19 -13.69 -86.77
C LYS A 855 -15.33 -12.73 -85.58
N LEU A 856 -14.22 -12.25 -85.00
CA LEU A 856 -14.27 -11.37 -83.84
C LEU A 856 -14.79 -9.97 -84.22
N ARG A 857 -15.66 -9.42 -83.38
CA ARG A 857 -16.30 -8.11 -83.58
C ARG A 857 -15.81 -7.10 -82.53
N PRO A 858 -14.87 -6.19 -82.87
CA PRO A 858 -14.49 -5.11 -81.97
C PRO A 858 -15.70 -4.20 -81.68
N VAL A 859 -15.85 -3.80 -80.42
CA VAL A 859 -16.91 -2.89 -79.95
C VAL A 859 -16.35 -1.82 -79.02
N THR A 860 -17.03 -0.68 -78.94
CA THR A 860 -16.81 0.35 -77.92
C THR A 860 -18.01 0.41 -76.97
N TYR A 861 -17.77 0.66 -75.69
CA TYR A 861 -18.80 0.61 -74.64
C TYR A 861 -18.43 1.45 -73.41
N TYR A 862 -19.44 1.71 -72.57
CA TYR A 862 -19.32 2.21 -71.21
C TYR A 862 -19.76 1.11 -70.23
N HIS A 863 -19.36 1.19 -68.95
CA HIS A 863 -19.78 0.22 -67.92
C HIS A 863 -21.00 0.73 -67.14
N ASP A 864 -22.07 -0.08 -67.09
CA ASP A 864 -23.18 0.13 -66.15
C ASP A 864 -22.80 -0.38 -64.76
N MET A 865 -22.37 0.55 -63.89
CA MET A 865 -21.97 0.23 -62.52
C MET A 865 -23.16 -0.23 -61.65
N ASN A 866 -24.39 0.18 -61.95
CA ASN A 866 -25.57 -0.25 -61.19
C ASN A 866 -25.92 -1.71 -61.50
N ALA A 867 -25.83 -2.12 -62.78
CA ALA A 867 -25.97 -3.52 -63.17
C ALA A 867 -24.89 -4.41 -62.51
N ILE A 868 -23.64 -3.93 -62.46
CA ILE A 868 -22.52 -4.64 -61.82
C ILE A 868 -22.75 -4.76 -60.29
N ALA A 869 -23.06 -3.66 -59.59
CA ALA A 869 -23.32 -3.68 -58.15
C ALA A 869 -24.47 -4.61 -57.77
N LYS A 870 -25.55 -4.61 -58.57
CA LYS A 870 -26.71 -5.49 -58.40
C LYS A 870 -26.37 -6.98 -58.61
N LEU A 871 -25.54 -7.32 -59.61
CA LEU A 871 -25.08 -8.69 -59.83
C LEU A 871 -24.17 -9.18 -58.70
N LEU A 872 -23.27 -8.32 -58.22
CA LEU A 872 -22.32 -8.60 -57.14
C LEU A 872 -22.95 -8.53 -55.73
N GLN A 873 -24.24 -8.21 -55.63
CA GLN A 873 -25.00 -8.08 -54.39
C GLN A 873 -24.35 -7.10 -53.38
N ILE A 874 -23.79 -5.99 -53.89
CA ILE A 874 -23.13 -4.97 -53.07
C ILE A 874 -24.21 -4.00 -52.55
N PRO A 875 -24.39 -3.84 -51.22
CA PRO A 875 -25.31 -2.86 -50.65
C PRO A 875 -24.86 -1.42 -50.93
N ASP A 876 -25.80 -0.50 -51.13
CA ASP A 876 -25.50 0.91 -51.40
C ASP A 876 -24.69 1.60 -50.27
N SER A 877 -24.77 1.10 -49.04
CA SER A 877 -23.95 1.56 -47.91
C SER A 877 -22.46 1.19 -47.98
N LEU A 878 -22.04 0.41 -48.99
CA LEU A 878 -20.65 0.03 -49.26
C LEU A 878 -20.16 0.51 -50.64
N ARG A 879 -20.94 1.32 -51.35
CA ARG A 879 -20.61 1.86 -52.68
C ARG A 879 -19.99 3.26 -52.58
N ASP A 880 -19.07 3.55 -53.49
CA ASP A 880 -18.46 4.87 -53.68
C ASP A 880 -19.09 5.47 -54.94
N LEU A 881 -20.23 6.13 -54.77
CA LEU A 881 -21.08 6.57 -55.89
C LEU A 881 -20.40 7.64 -56.75
N ASP A 882 -19.59 8.51 -56.14
CA ASP A 882 -18.84 9.55 -56.86
C ASP A 882 -17.73 8.93 -57.72
N ALA A 883 -16.99 7.94 -57.18
CA ALA A 883 -15.96 7.24 -57.93
C ALA A 883 -16.54 6.26 -58.98
N GLU A 884 -17.72 5.67 -58.73
CA GLU A 884 -18.46 4.88 -59.72
C GLU A 884 -18.95 5.73 -60.89
N ALA A 885 -19.44 6.96 -60.63
CA ALA A 885 -19.87 7.88 -61.68
C ALA A 885 -18.72 8.26 -62.62
N LEU A 886 -17.56 8.67 -62.05
CA LEU A 886 -16.35 8.97 -62.82
C LEU A 886 -15.85 7.77 -63.64
N ALA A 887 -15.99 6.55 -63.11
CA ALA A 887 -15.58 5.34 -63.80
C ALA A 887 -16.56 4.89 -64.92
N ALA A 888 -17.82 5.34 -64.87
CA ALA A 888 -18.84 5.08 -65.89
C ALA A 888 -18.68 5.94 -67.15
N GLU A 889 -18.14 7.16 -67.04
CA GLU A 889 -17.87 8.06 -68.18
C GLU A 889 -16.68 7.61 -69.06
N ILE A 890 -15.92 6.60 -68.62
CA ILE A 890 -14.74 6.10 -69.35
C ILE A 890 -15.18 5.21 -70.52
N LEU A 891 -15.11 5.76 -71.74
CA LEU A 891 -15.26 5.00 -72.99
C LEU A 891 -14.16 3.95 -73.13
N ARG A 892 -14.54 2.69 -73.37
CA ARG A 892 -13.62 1.55 -73.50
C ARG A 892 -13.83 0.82 -74.83
N THR A 893 -12.81 0.09 -75.27
CA THR A 893 -12.82 -0.73 -76.49
C THR A 893 -12.51 -2.18 -76.12
N GLY A 894 -13.18 -3.14 -76.73
CA GLY A 894 -12.96 -4.56 -76.45
C GLY A 894 -13.82 -5.49 -77.30
N PHE A 895 -14.08 -6.69 -76.79
CA PHE A 895 -14.96 -7.70 -77.38
C PHE A 895 -16.06 -8.12 -76.40
N ILE A 896 -17.18 -8.63 -76.92
CA ILE A 896 -18.25 -9.22 -76.10
C ILE A 896 -17.93 -10.69 -75.84
N ALA A 897 -17.80 -11.07 -74.57
CA ALA A 897 -17.35 -12.39 -74.16
C ALA A 897 -18.32 -13.52 -74.56
N GLN A 898 -19.62 -13.23 -74.58
CA GLN A 898 -20.67 -14.15 -75.01
C GLN A 898 -20.56 -14.46 -76.53
N GLU A 899 -20.27 -13.45 -77.36
CA GLU A 899 -20.05 -13.65 -78.81
C GLU A 899 -18.83 -14.56 -79.05
N ILE A 900 -17.79 -14.45 -78.21
CA ILE A 900 -16.62 -15.32 -78.26
C ILE A 900 -16.95 -16.76 -77.83
N ASP A 901 -17.79 -16.97 -76.81
CA ASP A 901 -18.23 -18.32 -76.42
C ASP A 901 -19.07 -18.99 -77.52
N GLU A 902 -19.86 -18.21 -78.28
CA GLU A 902 -20.56 -18.71 -79.47
C GLU A 902 -19.61 -19.04 -80.63
N ILE A 903 -18.63 -18.18 -80.93
CA ILE A 903 -17.60 -18.43 -81.97
C ILE A 903 -16.77 -19.68 -81.61
N SER A 904 -16.37 -19.83 -80.35
CA SER A 904 -15.68 -21.01 -79.82
C SER A 904 -16.50 -22.29 -80.04
N LYS A 905 -17.80 -22.28 -79.72
CA LYS A 905 -18.70 -23.43 -79.96
C LYS A 905 -18.85 -23.75 -81.44
N GLN A 906 -18.98 -22.74 -82.31
CA GLN A 906 -19.09 -22.93 -83.76
C GLN A 906 -17.84 -23.57 -84.39
N LEU A 907 -16.66 -23.28 -83.85
CA LEU A 907 -15.38 -23.79 -84.38
C LEU A 907 -14.91 -25.07 -83.67
N GLY A 908 -15.55 -25.48 -82.57
CA GLY A 908 -15.07 -26.59 -81.72
C GLY A 908 -13.82 -26.24 -80.91
N TYR A 909 -13.53 -24.95 -80.71
CA TYR A 909 -12.30 -24.43 -80.13
C TYR A 909 -12.56 -23.83 -78.74
N ASP A 910 -12.25 -24.55 -77.67
CA ASP A 910 -12.39 -24.03 -76.30
C ASP A 910 -11.21 -23.11 -75.97
N PHE A 911 -11.45 -21.79 -76.07
CA PHE A 911 -10.41 -20.77 -76.01
C PHE A 911 -10.05 -20.41 -74.56
N SER A 912 -8.77 -20.59 -74.20
CA SER A 912 -8.23 -20.31 -72.85
C SER A 912 -8.39 -18.88 -72.37
N GLY A 913 -8.59 -17.93 -73.28
CA GLY A 913 -8.81 -16.51 -72.95
C GLY A 913 -10.22 -16.15 -72.51
N LEU A 914 -11.17 -17.09 -72.55
CA LEU A 914 -12.56 -16.88 -72.15
C LEU A 914 -12.81 -17.46 -70.75
N ASP A 915 -13.07 -16.59 -69.76
CA ASP A 915 -13.52 -17.00 -68.43
C ASP A 915 -15.05 -17.08 -68.43
N LYS A 916 -15.61 -18.25 -68.14
CA LYS A 916 -17.05 -18.52 -68.19
C LYS A 916 -17.63 -18.50 -66.76
N PRO A 917 -18.81 -17.91 -66.53
CA PRO A 917 -19.36 -17.71 -65.19
C PRO A 917 -19.59 -19.06 -64.49
N LYS A 918 -19.02 -19.23 -63.30
CA LYS A 918 -19.06 -20.49 -62.53
C LYS A 918 -20.39 -20.72 -61.82
N ASN A 919 -21.21 -19.66 -61.68
CA ASN A 919 -22.53 -19.67 -61.08
C ASN A 919 -23.32 -18.41 -61.51
N ASN A 920 -24.61 -18.32 -61.14
CA ASN A 920 -25.51 -17.24 -61.56
C ASN A 920 -25.13 -15.82 -61.07
N ASN A 921 -24.23 -15.70 -60.09
CA ASN A 921 -23.73 -14.43 -59.54
C ASN A 921 -22.30 -14.10 -60.05
N ASP A 922 -21.77 -14.91 -60.96
CA ASP A 922 -20.46 -14.74 -61.61
C ASP A 922 -20.67 -14.19 -63.03
N PHE A 923 -19.63 -13.63 -63.65
CA PHE A 923 -19.74 -12.99 -64.98
C PHE A 923 -18.68 -13.51 -65.97
N TYR A 924 -18.96 -13.34 -67.27
CA TYR A 924 -18.00 -13.68 -68.32
C TYR A 924 -16.82 -12.70 -68.32
N GLY A 925 -15.59 -13.23 -68.38
CA GLY A 925 -14.35 -12.46 -68.44
C GLY A 925 -13.53 -12.74 -69.70
N LEU A 926 -12.66 -11.80 -70.09
CA LEU A 926 -11.74 -11.96 -71.22
C LEU A 926 -10.29 -11.65 -70.82
N ARG A 927 -9.38 -12.54 -71.22
CA ARG A 927 -7.95 -12.45 -70.97
C ARG A 927 -7.25 -12.02 -72.26
N TYR A 928 -7.21 -10.72 -72.52
CA TYR A 928 -6.74 -10.15 -73.79
C TYR A 928 -5.34 -10.64 -74.25
N ALA A 929 -4.45 -11.00 -73.31
CA ALA A 929 -3.15 -11.57 -73.63
C ALA A 929 -3.20 -12.94 -74.35
N GLU A 930 -4.23 -13.76 -74.11
CA GLU A 930 -4.37 -15.10 -74.70
C GLU A 930 -4.68 -15.03 -76.20
N PHE A 931 -5.28 -13.93 -76.69
CA PHE A 931 -5.55 -13.71 -78.12
C PHE A 931 -4.27 -13.63 -78.96
N THR A 932 -3.11 -13.38 -78.33
CA THR A 932 -1.81 -13.39 -79.01
C THR A 932 -1.54 -14.73 -79.71
N VAL A 933 -2.04 -15.86 -79.16
CA VAL A 933 -1.80 -17.19 -79.74
C VAL A 933 -2.62 -17.41 -81.03
N PRO A 934 -3.96 -17.20 -81.08
CA PRO A 934 -4.71 -17.13 -82.33
C PRO A 934 -4.20 -16.06 -83.31
N LEU A 935 -3.75 -14.89 -82.85
CA LEU A 935 -3.19 -13.85 -83.72
C LEU A 935 -1.89 -14.31 -84.42
N VAL A 936 -0.96 -14.95 -83.70
CA VAL A 936 0.25 -15.53 -84.30
C VAL A 936 -0.11 -16.60 -85.34
N LYS A 937 -1.08 -17.47 -85.05
CA LYS A 937 -1.54 -18.49 -85.99
C LYS A 937 -2.22 -17.88 -87.23
N ALA A 938 -3.03 -16.84 -87.05
CA ALA A 938 -3.62 -16.08 -88.16
C ALA A 938 -2.55 -15.42 -89.06
N VAL A 939 -1.47 -14.88 -88.48
CA VAL A 939 -0.35 -14.30 -89.24
C VAL A 939 0.42 -15.38 -90.02
N GLN A 940 0.62 -16.58 -89.45
CA GLN A 940 1.21 -17.72 -90.18
C GLN A 940 0.35 -18.10 -91.40
N GLU A 941 -0.95 -18.27 -91.21
CA GLU A 941 -1.91 -18.63 -92.29
C GLU A 941 -2.04 -17.53 -93.36
N LEU A 942 -1.87 -16.26 -92.99
CA LEU A 942 -1.82 -15.15 -93.94
C LEU A 942 -0.53 -15.18 -94.77
N ASN A 943 0.63 -15.39 -94.12
CA ASN A 943 1.93 -15.49 -94.80
C ASN A 943 1.98 -16.70 -95.77
N GLU A 944 1.42 -17.85 -95.39
CA GLU A 944 1.26 -19.00 -96.29
C GLU A 944 0.42 -18.66 -97.53
N LYS A 945 -0.70 -17.93 -97.35
CA LYS A 945 -1.56 -17.46 -98.45
C LYS A 945 -0.85 -16.41 -99.32
N GLU A 946 -0.03 -15.54 -98.74
CA GLU A 946 0.76 -14.56 -99.49
C GLU A 946 1.82 -15.26 -100.35
N ILE A 947 2.62 -16.17 -99.78
CA ILE A 947 3.61 -16.98 -100.52
C ILE A 947 2.94 -17.73 -101.68
N LEU A 948 1.75 -18.31 -101.47
CA LEU A 948 1.00 -18.97 -102.53
C LEU A 948 0.53 -18.00 -103.63
N GLN A 949 0.19 -16.75 -103.30
CA GLN A 949 -0.15 -15.72 -104.29
C GLN A 949 1.09 -15.23 -105.04
N GLN A 950 2.21 -14.98 -104.35
CA GLN A 950 3.49 -14.58 -104.95
C GLN A 950 4.00 -15.65 -105.94
N ASN A 951 3.91 -16.94 -105.57
CA ASN A 951 4.28 -18.05 -106.45
C ASN A 951 3.43 -18.09 -107.73
N LYS A 952 2.10 -17.98 -107.60
CA LYS A 952 1.18 -17.88 -108.76
C LYS A 952 1.47 -16.66 -109.63
N PHE A 953 1.80 -15.53 -109.03
CA PHE A 953 2.17 -14.32 -109.75
C PHE A 953 3.49 -14.49 -110.53
N SER A 954 4.51 -15.12 -109.94
CA SER A 954 5.76 -15.45 -110.62
C SER A 954 5.58 -16.44 -111.78
N GLU A 955 4.69 -17.43 -111.61
CA GLU A 955 4.32 -18.37 -112.68
C GLU A 955 3.60 -17.67 -113.84
N LEU A 956 2.61 -16.81 -113.54
CA LEU A 956 1.92 -15.98 -114.53
C LEU A 956 2.90 -15.03 -115.25
N GLN A 957 3.86 -14.43 -114.55
CA GLN A 957 4.92 -13.61 -115.18
C GLN A 957 5.77 -14.42 -116.17
N LYS A 958 6.18 -15.65 -115.82
CA LYS A 958 6.92 -16.54 -116.74
C LYS A 958 6.10 -16.88 -117.99
N ILE A 959 4.82 -17.16 -117.82
CA ILE A 959 3.88 -17.42 -118.93
C ILE A 959 3.77 -16.19 -119.85
N ILE A 960 3.63 -14.99 -119.27
CA ILE A 960 3.56 -13.72 -120.03
C ILE A 960 4.86 -13.47 -120.82
N VAL A 961 6.04 -13.65 -120.21
CA VAL A 961 7.34 -13.46 -120.90
C VAL A 961 7.52 -14.47 -122.05
N ASN A 962 7.11 -15.72 -121.86
CA ASN A 962 7.13 -16.73 -122.93
C ASN A 962 6.19 -16.35 -124.08
N LEU A 963 4.94 -15.96 -123.79
CA LEU A 963 3.96 -15.54 -124.79
C LEU A 963 4.40 -14.26 -125.54
N GLN A 964 5.06 -13.32 -124.87
CA GLN A 964 5.66 -12.14 -125.50
C GLN A 964 6.80 -12.52 -126.44
N SER A 965 7.66 -13.45 -126.03
CA SER A 965 8.78 -13.95 -126.83
C SER A 965 8.30 -14.71 -128.07
N GLU A 966 7.25 -15.53 -127.94
CA GLU A 966 6.63 -16.23 -129.07
C GLU A 966 5.90 -15.27 -130.02
N ASN A 967 5.17 -14.27 -129.49
CA ASN A 967 4.59 -13.21 -130.32
C ASN A 967 5.66 -12.40 -131.08
N LYS A 968 6.85 -12.20 -130.49
CA LYS A 968 7.97 -11.59 -131.20
C LYS A 968 8.45 -12.48 -132.35
N ARG A 969 8.73 -13.78 -132.10
CA ARG A 969 9.13 -14.74 -133.15
C ARG A 969 8.10 -14.77 -134.28
N LEU A 970 6.81 -14.91 -133.95
CA LEU A 970 5.73 -14.94 -134.95
C LEU A 970 5.62 -13.64 -135.78
N ARG A 971 6.03 -12.48 -135.26
CA ARG A 971 6.13 -11.23 -136.05
C ARG A 971 7.34 -11.23 -136.98
N GLU A 972 8.47 -11.76 -136.53
CA GLU A 972 9.70 -11.90 -137.34
C GLU A 972 9.50 -12.94 -138.46
N ASP A 973 8.83 -14.07 -138.15
CA ASP A 973 8.39 -15.09 -139.10
C ASP A 973 7.43 -14.49 -140.15
N ASN A 974 6.40 -13.73 -139.73
CA ASN A 974 5.46 -13.08 -140.65
C ASN A 974 6.14 -12.01 -141.53
N SER A 975 7.09 -11.25 -140.99
CA SER A 975 7.88 -10.28 -141.78
C SER A 975 8.68 -10.99 -142.87
N THR A 976 9.32 -12.10 -142.52
CA THR A 976 10.09 -12.95 -143.46
C THR A 976 9.19 -13.58 -144.52
N LEU A 977 8.03 -14.11 -144.13
CA LEU A 977 7.02 -14.64 -145.07
C LEU A 977 6.47 -13.56 -145.99
N LYS A 978 6.34 -12.31 -145.54
CA LYS A 978 5.90 -11.20 -146.39
C LYS A 978 6.95 -10.85 -147.45
N ILE A 979 8.22 -10.76 -147.07
CA ILE A 979 9.35 -10.55 -148.00
C ILE A 979 9.40 -11.70 -149.04
N ASN A 980 9.29 -12.95 -148.58
CA ASN A 980 9.29 -14.12 -149.47
C ASN A 980 8.10 -14.11 -150.44
N ASN A 981 6.91 -13.65 -150.02
CA ASN A 981 5.76 -13.48 -150.92
C ASN A 981 5.95 -12.36 -151.95
N GLU A 982 6.60 -11.25 -151.60
CA GLU A 982 6.90 -10.18 -152.56
C GLU A 982 7.95 -10.63 -153.59
N ASN A 983 8.96 -11.41 -153.17
CA ASN A 983 9.91 -12.07 -154.07
C ASN A 983 9.21 -13.05 -155.03
N LEU A 984 8.41 -13.99 -154.50
CA LEU A 984 7.62 -14.95 -155.30
C LEU A 984 6.68 -14.24 -156.29
N LYS A 985 6.14 -13.08 -155.91
CA LYS A 985 5.27 -12.27 -156.78
C LYS A 985 6.07 -11.60 -157.90
N SER A 986 7.29 -11.14 -157.64
CA SER A 986 8.25 -10.72 -158.69
C SER A 986 8.55 -11.88 -159.64
N ASP A 987 8.90 -13.06 -159.11
CA ASP A 987 9.26 -14.23 -159.92
C ASP A 987 8.08 -14.69 -160.80
N ILE A 988 6.85 -14.65 -160.27
CA ILE A 988 5.62 -14.94 -161.03
C ILE A 988 5.39 -13.91 -162.16
N GLU A 989 5.66 -12.62 -161.96
CA GLU A 989 5.58 -11.63 -163.05
C GLU A 989 6.70 -11.80 -164.09
N GLN A 990 7.90 -12.20 -163.69
CA GLN A 990 8.97 -12.58 -164.63
C GLN A 990 8.58 -13.81 -165.46
N ILE A 991 8.02 -14.84 -164.83
CA ILE A 991 7.50 -16.04 -165.52
C ILE A 991 6.34 -15.69 -166.46
N LYS A 992 5.42 -14.81 -166.05
CA LYS A 992 4.36 -14.29 -166.94
C LYS A 992 4.93 -13.55 -168.15
N ALA A 993 5.95 -12.72 -167.95
CA ALA A 993 6.63 -12.03 -169.06
C ALA A 993 7.26 -13.04 -170.05
N PHE A 994 7.95 -14.06 -169.53
CA PHE A 994 8.54 -15.14 -170.32
C PHE A 994 7.50 -15.96 -171.11
N LEU A 995 6.37 -16.29 -170.48
CA LEU A 995 5.24 -16.99 -171.13
C LEU A 995 4.52 -16.12 -172.17
N LYS A 996 4.58 -14.78 -172.05
CA LYS A 996 3.97 -13.84 -173.01
C LYS A 996 4.78 -13.70 -174.31
N ILE A 997 6.05 -14.10 -174.30
CA ILE A 997 6.93 -14.12 -175.48
C ILE A 997 6.69 -15.38 -176.34
N ASN A 998 6.40 -16.53 -175.70
CA ASN A 998 6.21 -17.82 -176.37
C ASN A 998 4.78 -18.04 -176.88
N LYS A 999 4.16 -17.01 -177.50
CA LYS A 999 2.77 -17.10 -177.99
C LYS A 999 2.48 -16.36 -179.31
N ASN A 1000 3.53 -16.16 -180.11
CA ASN A 1000 3.50 -15.87 -181.55
C ASN A 1000 4.31 -16.96 -182.27
#